data_AF-A0A9Q0C033-F1
#
_entry.id   AF-A0A9Q0C033-F1
#
_cell.length_a   1.000
_cell.length_b   1.000
_cell.length_c   1.000
_cell.angle_alpha   90.00
_cell.angle_beta   90.00
_cell.angle_gamma   90.00
#
_symmetry.space_group_name_H-M   'P 1'
#
loop_
_entity.id
_entity.type
_entity.pdbx_description
1 polymer ?
#
loop_
_entity_poly.entity_id
_entity_poly.type
_entity_poly.pdbx_seq_one_letter_code
_entity_poly.pdbx_strand_id
1 'polypeptide(L)'
;MQVDELLKPFPIKEFHPFPRALMGPGGHEMIGPEALKLGFKKTLVMTSGLRGTDIVHKICESMKYHGLEVVLYDKVESNPKDYNVMDAVGLYQENKCDSFVSIGGGSSHDACKGARVSVAHDGRNVNEFEGFNMSENPKNPPHIAVSTTAGTGSETSWAYVITDTTTDPDNPHKYVAFDDAAVTTLAIDDPVLYYDCPVDYTAQCGFDVLAHASEPYVSRLNFEPSLGNAIRAIKLTAENLREATWNGQDLKGREGMMYAQYIAAQAFNSGGLGIIHSISHAVSAFYDTHHGLNNAIALPRVWAFNMPTQYARFADIAEAMGVDTHGMTKPQAADAALAAAIRLLRDVGITEKFTDVTKDTYSKNRLGEGPTEYYAGRGVIKGDEADIDAITNHVLGDACTPGNAKECTFETPPDRAARDRAARSGSAIPATPRVVEPAPTHPPPPRQEHRVTDTQPVPADSGPADPHPGFSDVADAAAQFREAGYLTDDRLATTVFLQTRMDKPVLLEGPAGVGKTQLATSLAEVTGRRLLRLQCYEGQDETKALYEWDYGKQMLYTQILREKIGQVVEDAADLTAAVERIAEQDSVFFSERFLTPRPLLEAITSEEPVVLLIDEVDRADEALEAVLLELLSEFQISIPEVGTVRARTTPYVVLTSNNTRDLSAALKRRCLHLFLDYPGAERELEIIRSKDTGLSESLARRLVDIVRELRELELRKAPSISETIDWARTLAVLGVEELTSEVLSSTMNVVVKYERDLTKALGAIPHLVDPNTHVPDSLDTGHGHGHGHGHGHDEDHDHHDHHDPGDDAGGPDGRDVRARRDDPGRHGDNYGGPDGSGSKPRSSRSGSSGRAVSAGQGARSFGARRRPV
;
A
#
# COMPACT_ATOMS: atom_id res chain seq x y z
N MET A 1 32.26 -3.91 25.28
CA MET A 1 31.15 -4.00 24.32
C MET A 1 30.61 -2.60 24.18
N GLN A 2 30.85 -1.96 23.03
CA GLN A 2 30.29 -0.64 22.76
C GLN A 2 28.75 -0.74 22.83
N VAL A 3 28.09 0.30 23.35
CA VAL A 3 26.62 0.37 23.47
C VAL A 3 25.93 0.02 22.14
N ASP A 4 26.60 0.29 21.01
CA ASP A 4 26.16 -0.03 19.65
C ASP A 4 26.02 -1.55 19.37
N GLU A 5 26.79 -2.41 20.03
CA GLU A 5 26.64 -3.87 19.88
C GLU A 5 25.46 -4.44 20.68
N LEU A 6 25.06 -3.76 21.76
CA LEU A 6 23.94 -4.16 22.63
C LEU A 6 22.58 -3.77 22.04
N LEU A 7 22.53 -2.74 21.17
CA LEU A 7 21.31 -2.25 20.52
C LEU A 7 20.98 -2.96 19.19
N LYS A 8 21.92 -3.71 18.60
CA LYS A 8 21.70 -4.48 17.35
C LYS A 8 20.46 -5.40 17.35
N PRO A 9 20.02 -6.02 18.46
CA PRO A 9 18.82 -6.87 18.45
C PRO A 9 17.49 -6.08 18.46
N PHE A 10 17.52 -4.80 18.85
CA PHE A 10 16.33 -3.95 19.02
C PHE A 10 16.59 -2.55 18.44
N PRO A 11 16.78 -2.41 17.12
CA PRO A 11 17.04 -1.09 16.53
C PRO A 11 15.82 -0.19 16.76
N ILE A 12 16.07 1.01 17.30
CA ILE A 12 15.09 2.09 17.22
C ILE A 12 14.93 2.40 15.73
N LYS A 13 13.70 2.31 15.23
CA LYS A 13 13.36 2.59 13.83
C LYS A 13 12.69 3.95 13.78
N GLU A 14 13.25 4.85 12.99
CA GLU A 14 12.77 6.23 12.87
C GLU A 14 12.07 6.43 11.53
N PHE A 15 10.93 7.13 11.58
CA PHE A 15 10.27 7.59 10.37
C PHE A 15 10.86 8.94 9.97
N HIS A 16 11.59 8.98 8.86
CA HIS A 16 12.30 10.19 8.43
C HIS A 16 11.36 11.16 7.71
N PRO A 17 11.66 12.48 7.75
CA PRO A 17 10.83 13.49 7.12
C PRO A 17 10.66 13.26 5.62
N PHE A 18 9.46 13.54 5.12
CA PHE A 18 9.14 13.50 3.69
C PHE A 18 8.66 14.88 3.26
N PRO A 19 9.19 15.47 2.18
CA PRO A 19 8.86 16.83 1.81
C PRO A 19 7.45 16.95 1.23
N ARG A 20 6.93 18.18 1.23
CA ARG A 20 5.75 18.49 0.41
C ARG A 20 6.08 18.25 -1.06
N ALA A 21 5.13 17.70 -1.82
CA ALA A 21 5.29 17.51 -3.26
C ALA A 21 4.11 18.02 -4.08
N LEU A 22 4.38 18.42 -5.32
CA LEU A 22 3.40 18.59 -6.39
C LEU A 22 3.58 17.44 -7.38
N MET A 23 2.53 16.64 -7.57
CA MET A 23 2.58 15.46 -8.42
C MET A 23 1.50 15.56 -9.51
N GLY A 24 1.87 15.21 -10.74
CA GLY A 24 0.96 15.09 -11.88
C GLY A 24 1.22 16.09 -13.00
N PRO A 25 0.51 15.93 -14.14
CA PRO A 25 0.74 16.74 -15.34
C PRO A 25 0.53 18.24 -15.08
N GLY A 26 1.51 19.05 -15.50
CA GLY A 26 1.53 20.51 -15.30
C GLY A 26 2.11 20.94 -13.95
N GLY A 27 2.56 20.02 -13.10
CA GLY A 27 3.18 20.35 -11.80
C GLY A 27 4.39 21.28 -11.93
N HIS A 28 5.19 21.12 -12.99
CA HIS A 28 6.36 21.97 -13.24
C HIS A 28 6.02 23.43 -13.59
N GLU A 29 4.81 23.69 -14.09
CA GLU A 29 4.36 25.05 -14.42
C GLU A 29 4.18 25.90 -13.15
N MET A 30 3.95 25.25 -12.00
CA MET A 30 3.75 25.92 -10.70
C MET A 30 5.06 26.36 -10.04
N ILE A 31 6.22 26.09 -10.64
CA ILE A 31 7.52 26.38 -10.02
C ILE A 31 7.71 27.86 -9.66
N GLY A 32 7.34 28.79 -10.55
CA GLY A 32 7.47 30.23 -10.29
C GLY A 32 6.63 30.70 -9.10
N PRO A 33 5.31 30.46 -9.10
CA PRO A 33 4.44 30.78 -7.97
C PRO A 33 4.87 30.13 -6.65
N GLU A 34 5.30 28.86 -6.67
CA GLU A 34 5.76 28.18 -5.44
C GLU A 34 7.09 28.73 -4.94
N ALA A 35 8.04 29.03 -5.83
CA ALA A 35 9.31 29.65 -5.46
C ALA A 35 9.10 31.02 -4.79
N LEU A 36 8.16 31.83 -5.28
CA LEU A 36 7.77 33.09 -4.64
C LEU A 36 7.17 32.87 -3.24
N LYS A 37 6.32 31.86 -3.06
CA LYS A 37 5.75 31.51 -1.74
C LYS A 37 6.83 31.07 -0.75
N LEU A 38 7.86 30.39 -1.23
CA LEU A 38 9.03 29.98 -0.44
C LEU A 38 10.04 31.12 -0.23
N GLY A 39 9.79 32.30 -0.78
CA GLY A 39 10.60 33.51 -0.57
C GLY A 39 11.84 33.62 -1.47
N PHE A 40 11.91 32.87 -2.57
CA PHE A 40 13.05 32.87 -3.49
C PHE A 40 13.13 34.23 -4.19
N LYS A 41 14.34 34.76 -4.37
CA LYS A 41 14.58 35.96 -5.20
C LYS A 41 15.63 35.69 -6.25
N LYS A 42 16.73 35.05 -5.86
CA LYS A 42 17.81 34.63 -6.75
C LYS A 42 18.22 33.20 -6.49
N THR A 43 17.86 32.30 -7.40
CA THR A 43 18.07 30.87 -7.23
C THR A 43 19.24 30.36 -8.07
N LEU A 44 20.01 29.44 -7.50
CA LEU A 44 20.93 28.61 -8.28
C LEU A 44 20.17 27.38 -8.80
N VAL A 45 20.08 27.24 -10.13
CA VAL A 45 19.55 26.07 -10.81
C VAL A 45 20.68 25.10 -11.10
N MET A 46 20.58 23.86 -10.63
CA MET A 46 21.54 22.78 -10.89
C MET A 46 20.90 21.69 -11.76
N THR A 47 21.60 21.26 -12.80
CA THR A 47 21.07 20.26 -13.74
C THR A 47 22.17 19.40 -14.38
N SER A 48 21.81 18.15 -14.71
CA SER A 48 22.58 17.16 -15.46
C SER A 48 21.70 16.55 -16.55
N GLY A 49 22.27 15.83 -17.51
CA GLY A 49 21.47 14.96 -18.40
C GLY A 49 20.72 15.66 -19.55
N LEU A 50 20.23 16.88 -19.34
CA LEU A 50 19.13 17.45 -20.14
C LEU A 50 19.54 18.29 -21.35
N ARG A 51 20.82 18.25 -21.76
CA ARG A 51 21.31 19.00 -22.91
C ARG A 51 20.62 18.54 -24.20
N GLY A 52 20.05 19.49 -24.94
CA GLY A 52 19.28 19.20 -26.16
C GLY A 52 17.77 19.09 -25.94
N THR A 53 17.31 19.06 -24.68
CA THR A 53 15.88 19.26 -24.33
C THR A 53 15.60 20.75 -24.09
N ASP A 54 14.33 21.14 -24.14
CA ASP A 54 13.88 22.50 -23.79
C ASP A 54 13.41 22.60 -22.32
N ILE A 55 13.54 21.52 -21.54
CA ILE A 55 13.01 21.43 -20.16
C ILE A 55 13.66 22.50 -19.26
N VAL A 56 14.99 22.53 -19.20
CA VAL A 56 15.74 23.46 -18.34
C VAL A 56 15.42 24.90 -18.72
N HIS A 57 15.38 25.19 -20.02
CA HIS A 57 15.09 26.53 -20.52
C HIS A 57 13.66 26.96 -20.17
N LYS A 58 12.63 26.14 -20.43
CA LYS A 58 11.23 26.43 -20.06
C LYS A 58 11.05 26.69 -18.57
N ILE A 59 11.65 25.85 -17.72
CA ILE A 59 11.57 26.01 -16.26
C ILE A 59 12.27 27.30 -15.81
N CYS A 60 13.46 27.59 -16.34
CA CYS A 60 14.18 28.83 -16.06
C CYS A 60 13.37 30.07 -16.50
N GLU A 61 12.79 30.05 -17.69
CA GLU A 61 11.98 31.17 -18.20
C GLU A 61 10.68 31.35 -17.40
N SER A 62 10.04 30.26 -16.95
CA SER A 62 8.91 30.35 -16.03
C SER A 62 9.29 31.10 -14.74
N MET A 63 10.41 30.73 -14.10
CA MET A 63 10.88 31.44 -12.90
C MET A 63 11.19 32.92 -13.18
N LYS A 64 11.88 33.22 -14.30
CA LYS A 64 12.19 34.61 -14.69
C LYS A 64 10.93 35.44 -14.98
N TYR A 65 9.94 34.84 -15.64
CA TYR A 65 8.65 35.47 -15.91
C TYR A 65 7.95 35.89 -14.61
N HIS A 66 8.09 35.10 -13.55
CA HIS A 66 7.59 35.41 -12.21
C HIS A 66 8.49 36.37 -11.40
N GLY A 67 9.56 36.91 -12.00
CA GLY A 67 10.43 37.92 -11.39
C GLY A 67 11.61 37.37 -10.59
N LEU A 68 11.93 36.07 -10.71
CA LEU A 68 13.11 35.50 -10.07
C LEU A 68 14.36 35.70 -10.93
N GLU A 69 15.49 36.00 -10.29
CA GLU A 69 16.81 35.89 -10.91
C GLU A 69 17.25 34.41 -10.90
N VAL A 70 17.77 33.94 -12.03
CA VAL A 70 18.20 32.53 -12.20
C VAL A 70 19.67 32.48 -12.58
N VAL A 71 20.46 31.72 -11.82
CA VAL A 71 21.85 31.36 -12.13
C VAL A 71 21.88 29.88 -12.49
N LEU A 72 22.42 29.51 -13.64
CA LEU A 72 22.41 28.12 -14.13
C LEU A 72 23.79 27.46 -13.96
N TYR A 73 23.79 26.28 -13.33
CA TYR A 73 24.90 25.33 -13.29
C TYR A 73 24.48 24.03 -14.00
N ASP A 74 24.88 23.88 -15.26
CA ASP A 74 24.54 22.75 -16.15
C ASP A 74 25.68 21.72 -16.30
N LYS A 75 26.62 21.73 -15.36
CA LYS A 75 27.85 20.92 -15.40
C LYS A 75 27.80 19.72 -14.47
N VAL A 76 26.69 19.46 -13.78
CA VAL A 76 26.54 18.27 -12.93
C VAL A 76 26.70 17.02 -13.80
N GLU A 77 27.59 16.13 -13.37
CA GLU A 77 27.84 14.86 -14.03
C GLU A 77 26.99 13.75 -13.44
N SER A 78 26.77 12.70 -14.22
CA SER A 78 26.16 11.46 -13.69
C SER A 78 27.13 10.81 -12.69
N ASN A 79 26.60 10.28 -11.58
CA ASN A 79 27.39 9.98 -10.37
C ASN A 79 28.10 11.27 -9.91
N PRO A 80 27.38 12.23 -9.32
CA PRO A 80 27.91 13.57 -9.10
C PRO A 80 29.17 13.51 -8.25
N LYS A 81 30.19 14.24 -8.70
CA LYS A 81 31.49 14.28 -8.03
C LYS A 81 31.53 15.43 -7.03
N ASP A 82 32.33 15.28 -6.00
CA ASP A 82 32.62 16.34 -5.02
C ASP A 82 32.95 17.69 -5.65
N TYR A 83 33.74 17.74 -6.72
CA TYR A 83 34.03 18.99 -7.44
C TYR A 83 32.79 19.62 -8.12
N ASN A 84 31.79 18.83 -8.55
CA ASN A 84 30.55 19.40 -9.08
C ASN A 84 29.78 20.16 -7.99
N VAL A 85 29.82 19.61 -6.77
CA VAL A 85 29.22 20.22 -5.60
C VAL A 85 29.96 21.53 -5.26
N MET A 86 31.28 21.47 -5.16
CA MET A 86 32.07 22.63 -4.74
C MET A 86 32.08 23.76 -5.78
N ASP A 87 32.03 23.46 -7.08
CA ASP A 87 31.82 24.45 -8.13
C ASP A 87 30.48 25.20 -7.96
N ALA A 88 29.42 24.46 -7.64
CA ALA A 88 28.09 25.04 -7.42
C ALA A 88 28.04 25.89 -6.15
N VAL A 89 28.73 25.48 -5.07
CA VAL A 89 28.91 26.27 -3.84
C VAL A 89 29.59 27.60 -4.17
N GLY A 90 30.68 27.59 -4.94
CA GLY A 90 31.36 28.80 -5.38
C GLY A 90 30.42 29.72 -6.18
N LEU A 91 29.70 29.15 -7.16
CA LEU A 91 28.78 29.93 -8.00
C LEU A 91 27.61 30.53 -7.20
N TYR A 92 27.09 29.79 -6.20
CA TYR A 92 26.06 30.27 -5.27
C TYR A 92 26.54 31.50 -4.50
N GLN A 93 27.75 31.44 -3.93
CA GLN A 93 28.34 32.52 -3.13
C GLN A 93 28.69 33.75 -3.99
N GLU A 94 29.33 33.54 -5.14
CA GLU A 94 29.71 34.61 -6.08
C GLU A 94 28.51 35.42 -6.56
N ASN A 95 27.40 34.73 -6.87
CA ASN A 95 26.20 35.36 -7.39
C ASN A 95 25.22 35.82 -6.31
N LYS A 96 25.53 35.51 -5.03
CA LYS A 96 24.69 35.80 -3.86
C LYS A 96 23.28 35.24 -4.01
N CYS A 97 23.20 33.97 -4.41
CA CYS A 97 21.93 33.24 -4.45
C CYS A 97 21.36 33.08 -3.02
N ASP A 98 20.04 32.94 -2.91
CA ASP A 98 19.30 32.74 -1.66
C ASP A 98 18.60 31.38 -1.56
N SER A 99 18.61 30.62 -2.66
CA SER A 99 17.81 29.42 -2.83
C SER A 99 18.40 28.51 -3.91
N PHE A 100 17.93 27.25 -3.93
CA PHE A 100 18.32 26.25 -4.91
C PHE A 100 17.11 25.69 -5.67
N VAL A 101 17.33 25.35 -6.93
CA VAL A 101 16.44 24.52 -7.74
C VAL A 101 17.26 23.42 -8.39
N SER A 102 16.88 22.17 -8.25
CA SER A 102 17.49 21.07 -9.03
C SER A 102 16.52 20.59 -10.10
N ILE A 103 17.00 20.36 -11.32
CA ILE A 103 16.20 19.87 -12.46
C ILE A 103 16.95 18.69 -13.07
N GLY A 104 16.40 17.48 -12.96
CA GLY A 104 17.10 16.29 -13.45
C GLY A 104 16.61 15.02 -12.79
N GLY A 105 17.49 14.02 -12.70
CA GLY A 105 17.31 12.86 -11.83
C GLY A 105 18.22 12.93 -10.60
N GLY A 106 18.45 11.79 -9.94
CA GLY A 106 19.22 11.71 -8.70
C GLY A 106 20.57 12.44 -8.71
N SER A 107 21.32 12.42 -9.81
CA SER A 107 22.61 13.15 -9.87
C SER A 107 22.46 14.66 -9.68
N SER A 108 21.41 15.29 -10.23
CA SER A 108 21.13 16.71 -10.04
C SER A 108 20.67 17.02 -8.63
N HIS A 109 19.80 16.17 -8.08
CA HIS A 109 19.24 16.34 -6.74
C HIS A 109 20.31 16.14 -5.66
N ASP A 110 21.12 15.09 -5.76
CA ASP A 110 22.18 14.76 -4.81
C ASP A 110 23.28 15.81 -4.80
N ALA A 111 23.75 16.24 -5.99
CA ALA A 111 24.72 17.34 -6.09
C ALA A 111 24.19 18.63 -5.46
N CYS A 112 22.90 18.93 -5.68
CA CYS A 112 22.25 20.10 -5.13
C CYS A 112 22.08 20.03 -3.61
N LYS A 113 21.70 18.87 -3.06
CA LYS A 113 21.66 18.62 -1.62
C LYS A 113 23.03 18.79 -0.98
N GLY A 114 24.07 18.18 -1.55
CA GLY A 114 25.45 18.35 -1.07
C GLY A 114 25.90 19.82 -1.10
N ALA A 115 25.59 20.55 -2.19
CA ALA A 115 25.94 21.97 -2.31
C ALA A 115 25.21 22.82 -1.27
N ARG A 116 23.95 22.50 -1.02
CA ARG A 116 23.11 23.17 -0.04
C ARG A 116 23.63 22.98 1.39
N VAL A 117 24.00 21.75 1.74
CA VAL A 117 24.64 21.43 3.04
C VAL A 117 25.96 22.19 3.16
N SER A 118 26.83 22.13 2.15
CA SER A 118 28.11 22.86 2.17
C SER A 118 27.92 24.38 2.32
N VAL A 119 26.97 24.99 1.59
CA VAL A 119 26.65 26.43 1.70
C VAL A 119 26.15 26.78 3.11
N ALA A 120 25.35 25.92 3.75
CA ALA A 120 24.89 26.14 5.12
C ALA A 120 26.01 26.08 6.17
N HIS A 121 27.20 25.61 5.78
CA HIS A 121 28.39 25.47 6.61
C HIS A 121 29.57 26.25 6.02
N ASP A 122 29.32 27.48 5.59
CA ASP A 122 30.33 28.44 5.13
C ASP A 122 31.22 27.95 3.96
N GLY A 123 30.70 27.00 3.16
CA GLY A 123 31.41 26.44 2.00
C GLY A 123 32.46 25.37 2.35
N ARG A 124 32.35 24.72 3.52
CA ARG A 124 33.14 23.54 3.88
C ARG A 124 33.03 22.43 2.83
N ASN A 125 34.04 21.57 2.73
CA ASN A 125 34.06 20.54 1.71
C ASN A 125 32.92 19.55 1.94
N VAL A 126 32.20 19.16 0.88
CA VAL A 126 31.06 18.23 0.97
C VAL A 126 31.47 16.87 1.58
N ASN A 127 32.70 16.41 1.34
CA ASN A 127 33.21 15.14 1.87
C ASN A 127 33.35 15.13 3.39
N GLU A 128 33.34 16.30 4.05
CA GLU A 128 33.30 16.37 5.53
C GLU A 128 31.95 15.92 6.11
N PHE A 129 30.91 15.82 5.29
CA PHE A 129 29.55 15.47 5.70
C PHE A 129 29.15 14.03 5.31
N GLU A 130 30.12 13.18 5.00
CA GLU A 130 29.91 11.74 4.81
C GLU A 130 29.46 11.08 6.14
N GLY A 131 28.30 10.42 6.13
CA GLY A 131 27.79 9.67 7.28
C GLY A 131 26.33 10.01 7.63
N PHE A 132 25.94 9.73 8.87
CA PHE A 132 24.60 9.96 9.40
C PHE A 132 24.56 11.25 10.24
N ASN A 133 23.69 12.20 9.86
CA ASN A 133 23.45 13.48 10.54
C ASN A 133 24.73 14.23 10.90
N MET A 134 25.63 14.36 9.92
CA MET A 134 26.91 15.05 10.07
C MET A 134 26.78 16.57 9.99
N SER A 135 25.66 17.09 9.48
CA SER A 135 25.42 18.53 9.45
C SER A 135 25.18 19.08 10.86
N GLU A 136 25.77 20.23 11.15
CA GLU A 136 25.68 20.92 12.44
C GLU A 136 24.61 22.03 12.40
N ASN A 137 24.31 22.54 11.20
CA ASN A 137 23.37 23.63 10.97
C ASN A 137 22.08 23.13 10.29
N PRO A 138 20.94 23.10 11.01
CA PRO A 138 19.67 22.67 10.42
C PRO A 138 19.06 23.71 9.46
N LYS A 139 19.56 24.95 9.46
CA LYS A 139 19.02 26.05 8.64
C LYS A 139 19.68 26.07 7.26
N ASN A 140 19.21 25.21 6.38
CA ASN A 140 19.65 25.17 4.99
C ASN A 140 18.87 26.17 4.11
N PRO A 141 19.49 26.71 3.04
CA PRO A 141 18.75 27.44 2.01
C PRO A 141 17.59 26.60 1.45
N PRO A 142 16.43 27.19 1.13
CA PRO A 142 15.31 26.41 0.63
C PRO A 142 15.58 25.86 -0.78
N HIS A 143 15.00 24.69 -1.08
CA HIS A 143 15.30 23.91 -2.27
C HIS A 143 14.04 23.33 -2.92
N ILE A 144 13.82 23.63 -4.21
CA ILE A 144 12.81 22.94 -5.03
C ILE A 144 13.50 21.90 -5.93
N ALA A 145 13.08 20.64 -5.86
CA ALA A 145 13.59 19.57 -6.71
C ALA A 145 12.55 19.18 -7.77
N VAL A 146 12.89 19.34 -9.04
CA VAL A 146 12.05 18.98 -10.19
C VAL A 146 12.60 17.72 -10.84
N SER A 147 11.89 16.62 -10.64
CA SER A 147 12.29 15.32 -11.18
C SER A 147 11.98 15.23 -12.68
N THR A 148 12.88 14.60 -13.42
CA THR A 148 12.76 14.27 -14.85
C THR A 148 12.98 12.78 -15.13
N THR A 149 13.17 11.99 -14.08
CA THR A 149 13.39 10.53 -14.15
C THR A 149 12.57 9.82 -13.09
N ALA A 150 11.88 8.74 -13.45
CA ALA A 150 11.13 7.93 -12.49
C ALA A 150 11.98 6.76 -11.95
N GLY A 151 12.82 7.03 -10.93
CA GLY A 151 13.75 6.01 -10.40
C GLY A 151 14.24 6.28 -8.99
N THR A 152 14.96 7.40 -8.80
CA THR A 152 15.84 7.56 -7.64
C THR A 152 15.14 7.99 -6.35
N GLY A 153 13.98 8.66 -6.44
CA GLY A 153 13.30 9.23 -5.26
C GLY A 153 14.10 10.32 -4.54
N SER A 154 15.13 10.89 -5.17
CA SER A 154 16.07 11.80 -4.49
C SER A 154 15.48 13.20 -4.31
N GLU A 155 14.47 13.56 -5.10
CA GLU A 155 13.67 14.75 -4.83
C GLU A 155 12.95 14.69 -3.48
N THR A 156 12.78 13.49 -2.88
CA THR A 156 12.10 13.29 -1.60
C THR A 156 12.98 12.75 -0.47
N SER A 157 14.07 12.07 -0.78
CA SER A 157 14.91 11.43 0.24
C SER A 157 15.71 12.44 1.08
N TRP A 158 16.02 12.04 2.30
CA TRP A 158 16.99 12.69 3.20
C TRP A 158 18.44 12.25 2.92
N ALA A 159 18.63 11.33 1.96
CA ALA A 159 19.93 10.88 1.52
C ALA A 159 20.45 11.71 0.34
N TYR A 160 21.77 11.80 0.20
CA TYR A 160 22.43 12.22 -1.04
C TYR A 160 23.71 11.42 -1.24
N VAL A 161 24.06 11.17 -2.51
CA VAL A 161 25.17 10.28 -2.87
C VAL A 161 26.19 11.02 -3.70
N ILE A 162 27.42 11.12 -3.20
CA ILE A 162 28.53 11.83 -3.85
C ILE A 162 29.68 10.85 -4.07
N THR A 163 30.39 11.02 -5.18
CA THR A 163 31.67 10.34 -5.39
C THR A 163 32.80 11.29 -4.98
N ASP A 164 33.53 10.90 -3.94
CA ASP A 164 34.76 11.56 -3.53
C ASP A 164 35.85 11.22 -4.54
N THR A 165 36.41 12.25 -5.16
CA THR A 165 37.51 12.13 -6.12
C THR A 165 38.71 12.96 -5.72
N THR A 166 38.62 13.70 -4.62
CA THR A 166 39.62 14.69 -4.21
C THR A 166 40.35 14.31 -2.93
N THR A 167 39.76 13.51 -2.04
CA THR A 167 40.40 13.04 -0.81
C THR A 167 41.49 12.01 -1.11
N ASP A 168 41.18 11.00 -1.93
CA ASP A 168 42.16 10.05 -2.49
C ASP A 168 41.89 9.84 -4.00
N PRO A 169 42.54 10.63 -4.87
CA PRO A 169 42.34 10.56 -6.32
C PRO A 169 42.66 9.20 -6.97
N ASP A 170 43.50 8.38 -6.31
CA ASP A 170 43.87 7.05 -6.80
C ASP A 170 42.85 5.97 -6.38
N ASN A 171 42.00 6.26 -5.39
CA ASN A 171 40.98 5.34 -4.88
C ASN A 171 39.65 6.08 -4.65
N PRO A 172 38.95 6.54 -5.72
CA PRO A 172 37.68 7.23 -5.56
C PRO A 172 36.67 6.33 -4.86
N HIS A 173 35.96 6.87 -3.87
CA HIS A 173 34.91 6.18 -3.15
C HIS A 173 33.57 6.89 -3.34
N LYS A 174 32.51 6.10 -3.48
CA LYS A 174 31.14 6.64 -3.57
C LYS A 174 30.48 6.41 -2.22
N TYR A 175 30.12 7.50 -1.55
CA TYR A 175 29.47 7.45 -0.24
C TYR A 175 28.04 7.94 -0.31
N VAL A 176 27.24 7.47 0.65
CA VAL A 176 25.90 7.97 0.93
C VAL A 176 25.94 8.74 2.25
N ALA A 177 25.39 9.94 2.23
CA ALA A 177 25.15 10.73 3.43
C ALA A 177 23.65 10.76 3.71
N PHE A 178 23.27 10.59 4.97
CA PHE A 178 21.89 10.62 5.46
C PHE A 178 21.75 11.79 6.42
N ASP A 179 20.95 12.80 6.08
CA ASP A 179 20.86 14.01 6.88
C ASP A 179 19.48 14.67 6.81
N ASP A 180 18.86 14.92 7.96
CA ASP A 180 17.55 15.59 8.03
C ASP A 180 17.59 16.98 7.36
N ALA A 181 18.74 17.63 7.43
CA ALA A 181 18.96 18.95 6.86
C ALA A 181 19.16 18.91 5.34
N ALA A 182 19.18 17.72 4.70
CA ALA A 182 19.27 17.52 3.25
C ALA A 182 17.90 17.35 2.56
N VAL A 183 16.81 17.14 3.31
CA VAL A 183 15.44 17.00 2.76
C VAL A 183 15.04 18.26 1.99
N THR A 184 14.48 18.10 0.79
CA THR A 184 14.09 19.23 -0.06
C THR A 184 12.92 20.01 0.56
N THR A 185 12.72 21.27 0.16
CA THR A 185 11.57 22.05 0.66
C THR A 185 10.30 21.71 -0.13
N LEU A 186 10.44 21.43 -1.42
CA LEU A 186 9.36 21.06 -2.32
C LEU A 186 9.88 20.10 -3.40
N ALA A 187 9.23 18.96 -3.54
CA ALA A 187 9.41 18.08 -4.70
C ALA A 187 8.36 18.41 -5.78
N ILE A 188 8.75 18.30 -7.05
CA ILE A 188 7.85 18.41 -8.20
C ILE A 188 8.09 17.22 -9.10
N ASP A 189 7.07 16.37 -9.21
CA ASP A 189 7.05 15.19 -10.05
C ASP A 189 5.97 15.36 -11.12
N ASP A 190 6.41 15.66 -12.34
CA ASP A 190 5.51 15.83 -13.48
C ASP A 190 5.84 14.77 -14.55
N PRO A 191 4.91 13.83 -14.83
CA PRO A 191 5.20 12.71 -15.72
C PRO A 191 5.42 13.16 -17.17
N VAL A 192 5.01 14.37 -17.57
CA VAL A 192 5.27 14.89 -18.93
C VAL A 192 6.74 15.26 -19.12
N LEU A 193 7.48 15.56 -18.04
CA LEU A 193 8.92 15.82 -18.11
C LEU A 193 9.72 14.54 -18.33
N TYR A 194 9.10 13.36 -18.20
CA TYR A 194 9.75 12.08 -18.39
C TYR A 194 9.74 11.64 -19.86
N TYR A 195 9.01 12.33 -20.75
CA TYR A 195 8.91 11.96 -22.16
C TYR A 195 10.24 12.01 -22.90
N ASP A 196 11.12 12.93 -22.51
CA ASP A 196 12.46 13.06 -23.09
C ASP A 196 13.48 12.09 -22.46
N CYS A 197 13.06 11.29 -21.46
CA CYS A 197 13.92 10.29 -20.83
C CYS A 197 14.14 9.11 -21.80
N PRO A 198 15.41 8.79 -22.16
CA PRO A 198 15.74 7.70 -23.07
C PRO A 198 15.17 6.35 -22.62
N VAL A 199 14.97 5.45 -23.59
CA VAL A 199 14.35 4.12 -23.37
C VAL A 199 15.20 3.26 -22.42
N ASP A 200 16.51 3.21 -22.66
CA ASP A 200 17.47 2.50 -21.81
C ASP A 200 17.48 3.08 -20.39
N TYR A 201 17.45 4.40 -20.28
CA TYR A 201 17.43 5.10 -19.00
C TYR A 201 16.14 4.83 -18.22
N THR A 202 14.99 4.82 -18.90
CA THR A 202 13.68 4.49 -18.32
C THR A 202 13.65 3.09 -17.75
N ALA A 203 14.17 2.10 -18.49
CA ALA A 203 14.27 0.73 -18.03
C ALA A 203 15.16 0.62 -16.78
N GLN A 204 16.33 1.27 -16.80
CA GLN A 204 17.28 1.27 -15.69
C GLN A 204 16.70 1.94 -14.43
N CYS A 205 16.03 3.09 -14.59
CA CYS A 205 15.32 3.76 -13.50
C CYS A 205 14.19 2.89 -12.93
N GLY A 206 13.44 2.16 -13.75
CA GLY A 206 12.39 1.27 -13.24
C GLY A 206 12.92 0.10 -12.41
N PHE A 207 14.10 -0.42 -12.74
CA PHE A 207 14.77 -1.41 -11.89
C PHE A 207 15.34 -0.82 -10.61
N ASP A 208 15.70 0.46 -10.63
CA ASP A 208 16.02 1.23 -9.43
C ASP A 208 14.80 1.25 -8.48
N VAL A 209 13.61 1.58 -9.00
CA VAL A 209 12.35 1.52 -8.23
C VAL A 209 12.11 0.12 -7.67
N LEU A 210 12.34 -0.93 -8.46
CA LEU A 210 12.15 -2.31 -8.01
C LEU A 210 13.14 -2.69 -6.89
N ALA A 211 14.37 -2.20 -6.94
CA ALA A 211 15.35 -2.37 -5.87
C ALA A 211 14.93 -1.59 -4.62
N HIS A 212 14.64 -0.29 -4.77
CA HIS A 212 14.14 0.60 -3.72
C HIS A 212 12.88 0.08 -3.02
N ALA A 213 12.04 -0.68 -3.72
CA ALA A 213 10.85 -1.29 -3.13
C ALA A 213 11.15 -2.66 -2.51
N SER A 214 11.91 -3.52 -3.18
CA SER A 214 12.14 -4.89 -2.70
C SER A 214 13.11 -4.98 -1.52
N GLU A 215 14.15 -4.14 -1.46
CA GLU A 215 15.12 -4.18 -0.37
C GLU A 215 14.54 -3.84 0.99
N PRO A 216 13.83 -2.71 1.21
CA PRO A 216 13.18 -2.44 2.49
C PRO A 216 12.11 -3.49 2.82
N TYR A 217 11.47 -4.10 1.81
CA TYR A 217 10.49 -5.16 2.02
C TYR A 217 11.10 -6.43 2.59
N VAL A 218 12.32 -6.81 2.18
CA VAL A 218 13.00 -8.01 2.69
C VAL A 218 14.07 -7.71 3.74
N SER A 219 14.31 -6.43 4.02
CA SER A 219 15.34 -5.93 4.94
C SER A 219 15.21 -6.52 6.35
N ARG A 220 16.35 -6.71 7.00
CA ARG A 220 16.39 -7.13 8.41
C ARG A 220 15.92 -6.04 9.36
N LEU A 221 15.94 -4.77 8.92
CA LEU A 221 15.36 -3.65 9.68
C LEU A 221 13.87 -3.89 9.92
N ASN A 222 13.20 -4.56 8.98
CA ASN A 222 11.80 -4.92 9.03
C ASN A 222 10.94 -3.76 9.54
N PHE A 223 10.81 -2.69 8.76
CA PHE A 223 10.07 -1.51 9.20
C PHE A 223 8.62 -1.57 8.70
N GLU A 224 7.69 -2.00 9.55
CA GLU A 224 6.28 -2.23 9.18
C GLU A 224 5.64 -1.07 8.40
N PRO A 225 5.85 0.22 8.76
CA PRO A 225 5.29 1.34 8.00
C PRO A 225 5.76 1.42 6.54
N SER A 226 6.94 0.88 6.19
CA SER A 226 7.42 0.89 4.80
C SER A 226 6.88 -0.25 3.95
N LEU A 227 6.42 -1.36 4.56
CA LEU A 227 6.10 -2.59 3.83
C LEU A 227 4.94 -2.42 2.84
N GLY A 228 3.90 -1.68 3.24
CA GLY A 228 2.76 -1.38 2.37
C GLY A 228 3.16 -0.52 1.15
N ASN A 229 4.01 0.47 1.37
CA ASN A 229 4.56 1.30 0.29
C ASN A 229 5.44 0.48 -0.64
N ALA A 230 6.35 -0.32 -0.08
CA ALA A 230 7.22 -1.20 -0.85
C ALA A 230 6.43 -2.13 -1.78
N ILE A 231 5.46 -2.90 -1.26
CA ILE A 231 4.71 -3.85 -2.09
C ILE A 231 3.85 -3.14 -3.15
N ARG A 232 3.32 -1.95 -2.83
CA ARG A 232 2.58 -1.12 -3.80
C ARG A 232 3.48 -0.61 -4.92
N ALA A 233 4.70 -0.17 -4.61
CA ALA A 233 5.67 0.27 -5.61
C ALA A 233 6.11 -0.89 -6.53
N ILE A 234 6.30 -2.10 -6.01
CA ILE A 234 6.58 -3.31 -6.81
C ILE A 234 5.44 -3.56 -7.80
N LYS A 235 4.19 -3.51 -7.33
CA LYS A 235 3.01 -3.70 -8.16
C LYS A 235 2.92 -2.67 -9.29
N LEU A 236 3.04 -1.38 -8.95
CA LEU A 236 3.01 -0.30 -9.94
C LEU A 236 4.15 -0.44 -10.96
N THR A 237 5.35 -0.82 -10.52
CA THR A 237 6.48 -1.06 -11.42
C THR A 237 6.18 -2.21 -12.39
N ALA A 238 5.64 -3.33 -11.90
CA ALA A 238 5.29 -4.47 -12.72
C ALA A 238 4.19 -4.16 -13.76
N GLU A 239 3.21 -3.34 -13.38
CA GLU A 239 2.09 -2.91 -14.22
C GLU A 239 2.51 -1.90 -15.32
N ASN A 240 3.47 -1.01 -15.04
CA ASN A 240 3.70 0.18 -15.87
C ASN A 240 5.07 0.25 -16.56
N LEU A 241 6.11 -0.42 -16.04
CA LEU A 241 7.48 -0.24 -16.54
C LEU A 241 7.62 -0.62 -18.03
N ARG A 242 7.01 -1.73 -18.45
CA ARG A 242 7.09 -2.19 -19.85
C ARG A 242 6.55 -1.15 -20.84
N GLU A 243 5.39 -0.58 -20.52
CA GLU A 243 4.75 0.44 -21.37
C GLU A 243 5.57 1.73 -21.34
N ALA A 244 6.00 2.18 -20.16
CA ALA A 244 6.84 3.37 -20.01
C ALA A 244 8.17 3.26 -20.79
N THR A 245 8.75 2.07 -20.88
CA THR A 245 9.98 1.81 -21.65
C THR A 245 9.71 1.81 -23.16
N TRP A 246 8.75 1.02 -23.66
CA TRP A 246 8.56 0.84 -25.10
C TRP A 246 7.73 1.93 -25.76
N ASN A 247 6.94 2.66 -24.99
CA ASN A 247 6.13 3.79 -25.40
C ASN A 247 6.41 4.99 -24.46
N GLY A 248 7.56 5.63 -24.67
CA GLY A 248 8.05 6.70 -23.79
C GLY A 248 7.16 7.94 -23.69
N GLN A 249 6.11 8.06 -24.50
CA GLN A 249 5.10 9.13 -24.46
C GLN A 249 3.75 8.66 -23.90
N ASP A 250 3.63 7.41 -23.45
CA ASP A 250 2.43 6.93 -22.78
C ASP A 250 2.31 7.57 -21.40
N LEU A 251 1.33 8.47 -21.26
CA LEU A 251 1.11 9.21 -20.02
C LEU A 251 0.84 8.25 -18.85
N LYS A 252 0.01 7.22 -19.07
CA LYS A 252 -0.38 6.27 -18.02
C LYS A 252 0.83 5.50 -17.49
N GLY A 253 1.69 4.99 -18.38
CA GLY A 253 2.92 4.30 -18.02
C GLY A 253 3.90 5.22 -17.29
N ARG A 254 4.10 6.45 -17.78
CA ARG A 254 4.98 7.44 -17.15
C ARG A 254 4.47 7.88 -15.78
N GLU A 255 3.19 8.16 -15.64
CA GLU A 255 2.53 8.51 -14.38
C GLU A 255 2.52 7.32 -13.40
N GLY A 256 2.29 6.10 -13.89
CA GLY A 256 2.38 4.89 -13.08
C GLY A 256 3.79 4.69 -12.49
N MET A 257 4.83 4.92 -13.30
CA MET A 257 6.22 4.89 -12.83
C MET A 257 6.57 6.07 -11.91
N MET A 258 6.00 7.26 -12.15
CA MET A 258 6.11 8.41 -11.23
C MET A 258 5.56 8.08 -9.84
N TYR A 259 4.39 7.46 -9.76
CA TYR A 259 3.86 7.04 -8.46
C TYR A 259 4.68 5.88 -7.87
N ALA A 260 5.14 4.94 -8.69
CA ALA A 260 5.95 3.82 -8.22
C ALA A 260 7.24 4.30 -7.55
N GLN A 261 7.99 5.21 -8.19
CA GLN A 261 9.25 5.73 -7.67
C GLN A 261 9.04 6.55 -6.39
N TYR A 262 8.01 7.39 -6.35
CA TYR A 262 7.71 8.26 -5.22
C TYR A 262 7.26 7.46 -3.99
N ILE A 263 6.47 6.40 -4.20
CA ILE A 263 6.05 5.47 -3.14
C ILE A 263 7.23 4.60 -2.68
N ALA A 264 8.10 4.16 -3.60
CA ALA A 264 9.32 3.43 -3.24
C ALA A 264 10.23 4.28 -2.34
N ALA A 265 10.32 5.60 -2.61
CA ALA A 265 11.07 6.53 -1.77
C ALA A 265 10.57 6.59 -0.33
N GLN A 266 9.25 6.60 -0.13
CA GLN A 266 8.65 6.50 1.21
C GLN A 266 8.99 5.17 1.89
N ALA A 267 9.20 4.11 1.12
CA ALA A 267 9.56 2.81 1.68
C ALA A 267 11.04 2.75 2.11
N PHE A 268 11.98 3.10 1.22
CA PHE A 268 13.40 2.96 1.53
C PHE A 268 13.93 4.02 2.48
N ASN A 269 13.35 5.23 2.51
CA ASN A 269 13.83 6.33 3.37
C ASN A 269 13.96 5.89 4.84
N SER A 270 13.04 5.06 5.33
CA SER A 270 13.07 4.50 6.69
C SER A 270 13.21 2.98 6.74
N GLY A 271 12.86 2.26 5.67
CA GLY A 271 13.03 0.80 5.60
C GLY A 271 14.47 0.36 5.33
N GLY A 272 15.34 1.30 4.97
CA GLY A 272 16.71 1.07 4.56
C GLY A 272 16.81 0.32 3.23
N LEU A 273 18.05 0.01 2.86
CA LEU A 273 18.41 -0.70 1.63
C LEU A 273 19.22 -1.96 1.97
N GLY A 274 19.79 -2.59 0.96
CA GLY A 274 20.57 -3.81 1.10
C GLY A 274 21.71 -3.90 0.08
N ILE A 275 22.16 -5.13 -0.18
CA ILE A 275 23.35 -5.36 -1.01
C ILE A 275 23.13 -5.16 -2.52
N ILE A 276 21.90 -4.97 -3.02
CA ILE A 276 21.70 -4.52 -4.40
C ILE A 276 22.37 -3.16 -4.56
N HIS A 277 22.06 -2.22 -3.67
CA HIS A 277 22.65 -0.88 -3.67
C HIS A 277 24.13 -0.91 -3.33
N SER A 278 24.57 -1.70 -2.35
CA SER A 278 26.01 -1.80 -2.03
C SER A 278 26.85 -2.26 -3.23
N ILE A 279 26.38 -3.26 -3.98
CA ILE A 279 27.05 -3.71 -5.22
C ILE A 279 27.04 -2.59 -6.25
N SER A 280 25.91 -1.89 -6.40
CA SER A 280 25.79 -0.80 -7.34
C SER A 280 26.69 0.39 -7.01
N HIS A 281 26.84 0.77 -5.74
CA HIS A 281 27.77 1.80 -5.29
C HIS A 281 29.20 1.43 -5.65
N ALA A 282 29.63 0.21 -5.32
CA ALA A 282 30.96 -0.29 -5.62
C ALA A 282 31.25 -0.28 -7.14
N VAL A 283 30.35 -0.86 -7.95
CA VAL A 283 30.55 -0.92 -9.41
C VAL A 283 30.53 0.49 -10.01
N SER A 284 29.66 1.39 -9.53
CA SER A 284 29.65 2.79 -9.96
C SER A 284 30.93 3.52 -9.58
N ALA A 285 31.50 3.26 -8.39
CA ALA A 285 32.71 3.93 -7.93
C ALA A 285 33.93 3.56 -8.79
N PHE A 286 34.08 2.29 -9.16
CA PHE A 286 35.24 1.79 -9.91
C PHE A 286 35.13 1.92 -11.43
N TYR A 287 33.91 1.82 -11.97
CA TYR A 287 33.66 1.74 -13.41
C TYR A 287 32.80 2.86 -13.96
N ASP A 288 32.31 3.74 -13.08
CA ASP A 288 31.49 4.89 -13.42
C ASP A 288 30.25 4.51 -14.25
N THR A 289 29.72 3.30 -14.01
CA THR A 289 28.51 2.77 -14.64
C THR A 289 27.24 3.42 -14.07
N HIS A 290 26.13 3.29 -14.80
CA HIS A 290 24.85 3.85 -14.38
C HIS A 290 24.27 3.07 -13.19
N HIS A 291 23.82 3.78 -12.15
CA HIS A 291 23.32 3.20 -10.90
C HIS A 291 22.15 2.24 -11.11
N GLY A 292 21.10 2.67 -11.82
CA GLY A 292 19.93 1.84 -12.10
C GLY A 292 20.26 0.60 -12.95
N LEU A 293 21.24 0.70 -13.85
CA LEU A 293 21.73 -0.47 -14.63
C LEU A 293 22.39 -1.50 -13.71
N ASN A 294 23.24 -1.03 -12.79
CA ASN A 294 23.92 -1.91 -11.84
C ASN A 294 22.91 -2.59 -10.90
N ASN A 295 21.92 -1.84 -10.39
CA ASN A 295 20.82 -2.37 -9.59
C ASN A 295 20.06 -3.45 -10.36
N ALA A 296 19.74 -3.21 -11.63
CA ALA A 296 19.04 -4.17 -12.47
C ALA A 296 19.81 -5.48 -12.67
N ILE A 297 21.12 -5.42 -12.92
CA ILE A 297 21.98 -6.60 -13.11
C ILE A 297 22.09 -7.41 -11.81
N ALA A 298 22.25 -6.72 -10.68
CA ALA A 298 22.43 -7.33 -9.36
C ALA A 298 21.14 -7.96 -8.81
N LEU A 299 19.98 -7.31 -9.03
CA LEU A 299 18.71 -7.61 -8.36
C LEU A 299 18.32 -9.09 -8.40
N PRO A 300 18.27 -9.79 -9.56
CA PRO A 300 17.89 -11.20 -9.57
C PRO A 300 18.82 -12.11 -8.74
N ARG A 301 20.12 -11.79 -8.71
CA ARG A 301 21.11 -12.62 -8.00
C ARG A 301 21.06 -12.36 -6.50
N VAL A 302 20.84 -11.12 -6.10
CA VAL A 302 20.64 -10.75 -4.69
C VAL A 302 19.32 -11.30 -4.16
N TRP A 303 18.23 -11.26 -4.95
CA TRP A 303 16.98 -11.91 -4.59
C TRP A 303 17.19 -13.40 -4.34
N ALA A 304 17.86 -14.11 -5.24
CA ALA A 304 18.19 -15.52 -5.04
C ALA A 304 19.06 -15.76 -3.78
N PHE A 305 20.01 -14.86 -3.48
CA PHE A 305 20.85 -14.94 -2.29
C PHE A 305 20.08 -14.74 -0.98
N ASN A 306 19.13 -13.80 -0.96
CA ASN A 306 18.31 -13.44 0.20
C ASN A 306 17.07 -14.34 0.36
N MET A 307 16.64 -15.03 -0.70
CA MET A 307 15.42 -15.85 -0.70
C MET A 307 15.32 -16.86 0.45
N PRO A 308 16.40 -17.59 0.84
CA PRO A 308 16.31 -18.54 1.95
C PRO A 308 15.93 -17.91 3.29
N THR A 309 16.21 -16.62 3.51
CA THR A 309 15.89 -15.94 4.78
C THR A 309 14.51 -15.26 4.75
N GLN A 310 13.97 -14.95 3.57
CA GLN A 310 12.73 -14.16 3.42
C GLN A 310 11.78 -14.71 2.33
N TYR A 311 11.74 -16.03 2.13
CA TYR A 311 10.96 -16.66 1.04
C TYR A 311 9.46 -16.30 1.07
N ALA A 312 8.87 -16.13 2.26
CA ALA A 312 7.47 -15.72 2.36
C ALA A 312 7.22 -14.33 1.75
N ARG A 313 8.14 -13.38 2.00
CA ARG A 313 8.08 -12.04 1.42
C ARG A 313 8.31 -12.06 -0.08
N PHE A 314 9.23 -12.90 -0.56
CA PHE A 314 9.40 -13.09 -2.01
C PHE A 314 8.17 -13.71 -2.68
N ALA A 315 7.41 -14.56 -2.00
CA ALA A 315 6.13 -15.04 -2.52
C ALA A 315 5.12 -13.90 -2.68
N ASP A 316 5.06 -12.97 -1.73
CA ASP A 316 4.18 -11.80 -1.81
C ASP A 316 4.62 -10.86 -2.95
N ILE A 317 5.94 -10.73 -3.17
CA ILE A 317 6.51 -10.04 -4.34
C ILE A 317 6.04 -10.69 -5.64
N ALA A 318 5.95 -12.02 -5.74
CA ALA A 318 5.46 -12.71 -6.93
C ALA A 318 4.03 -12.27 -7.29
N GLU A 319 3.15 -12.24 -6.28
CA GLU A 319 1.76 -11.79 -6.43
C GLU A 319 1.69 -10.31 -6.84
N ALA A 320 2.50 -9.45 -6.22
CA ALA A 320 2.60 -8.04 -6.58
C ALA A 320 3.09 -7.84 -8.01
N MET A 321 3.99 -8.70 -8.50
CA MET A 321 4.47 -8.70 -9.88
C MET A 321 3.45 -9.29 -10.89
N GLY A 322 2.27 -9.72 -10.44
CA GLY A 322 1.19 -10.24 -11.27
C GLY A 322 1.32 -11.73 -11.59
N VAL A 323 2.12 -12.49 -10.84
CA VAL A 323 2.19 -13.95 -10.96
C VAL A 323 0.98 -14.58 -10.27
N ASP A 324 0.27 -15.48 -10.96
CA ASP A 324 -0.75 -16.32 -10.33
C ASP A 324 -0.06 -17.38 -9.45
N THR A 325 -0.18 -17.21 -8.13
CA THR A 325 0.39 -18.11 -7.12
C THR A 325 -0.60 -19.16 -6.62
N HIS A 326 -1.81 -19.25 -7.20
CA HIS A 326 -2.81 -20.22 -6.78
C HIS A 326 -2.28 -21.66 -6.89
N GLY A 327 -2.36 -22.40 -5.78
CA GLY A 327 -1.85 -23.78 -5.70
C GLY A 327 -0.33 -23.90 -5.59
N MET A 328 0.42 -22.79 -5.55
CA MET A 328 1.86 -22.80 -5.26
C MET A 328 2.11 -22.83 -3.75
N THR A 329 3.13 -23.56 -3.32
CA THR A 329 3.72 -23.38 -1.99
C THR A 329 4.48 -22.05 -1.93
N LYS A 330 4.64 -21.45 -0.75
CA LYS A 330 5.40 -20.19 -0.59
C LYS A 330 6.82 -20.25 -1.20
N PRO A 331 7.61 -21.34 -1.08
CA PRO A 331 8.88 -21.46 -1.81
C PRO A 331 8.73 -21.42 -3.34
N GLN A 332 7.74 -22.11 -3.91
CA GLN A 332 7.48 -22.07 -5.35
C GLN A 332 7.08 -20.68 -5.83
N ALA A 333 6.25 -19.96 -5.05
CA ALA A 333 5.89 -18.58 -5.34
C ALA A 333 7.12 -17.65 -5.25
N ALA A 334 8.01 -17.85 -4.27
CA ALA A 334 9.26 -17.10 -4.16
C ALA A 334 10.16 -17.30 -5.40
N ASP A 335 10.34 -18.54 -5.85
CA ASP A 335 11.06 -18.85 -7.10
C ASP A 335 10.41 -18.16 -8.32
N ALA A 336 9.07 -18.08 -8.33
CA ALA A 336 8.32 -17.43 -9.38
C ALA A 336 8.53 -15.90 -9.40
N ALA A 337 8.75 -15.24 -8.26
CA ALA A 337 9.14 -13.83 -8.20
C ALA A 337 10.48 -13.59 -8.91
N LEU A 338 11.47 -14.43 -8.65
CA LEU A 338 12.77 -14.36 -9.32
C LEU A 338 12.62 -14.55 -10.84
N ALA A 339 11.82 -15.52 -11.26
CA ALA A 339 11.53 -15.74 -12.68
C ALA A 339 10.84 -14.52 -13.33
N ALA A 340 9.90 -13.88 -12.63
CA ALA A 340 9.22 -12.67 -13.09
C ALA A 340 10.18 -11.47 -13.22
N ALA A 341 11.10 -11.29 -12.26
CA ALA A 341 12.13 -10.25 -12.31
C ALA A 341 13.09 -10.42 -13.50
N ILE A 342 13.57 -11.65 -13.74
CA ILE A 342 14.41 -11.97 -14.90
C ILE A 342 13.64 -11.74 -16.21
N ARG A 343 12.36 -12.12 -16.24
CA ARG A 343 11.50 -11.90 -17.40
C ARG A 343 11.34 -10.40 -17.69
N LEU A 344 11.03 -9.60 -16.67
CA LEU A 344 10.92 -8.14 -16.78
C LEU A 344 12.23 -7.52 -17.29
N LEU A 345 13.37 -7.95 -16.75
CA LEU A 345 14.71 -7.46 -17.12
C LEU A 345 14.95 -7.63 -18.63
N ARG A 346 14.61 -8.81 -19.16
CA ARG A 346 14.69 -9.12 -20.60
C ARG A 346 13.69 -8.32 -21.42
N ASP A 347 12.45 -8.20 -20.93
CA ASP A 347 11.38 -7.49 -21.63
C ASP A 347 11.71 -6.01 -21.84
N VAL A 348 12.51 -5.39 -20.97
CA VAL A 348 12.92 -3.97 -21.08
C VAL A 348 14.33 -3.77 -21.62
N GLY A 349 14.98 -4.84 -22.11
CA GLY A 349 16.26 -4.74 -22.82
C GLY A 349 17.48 -4.48 -21.93
N ILE A 350 17.43 -4.83 -20.64
CA ILE A 350 18.58 -4.69 -19.75
C ILE A 350 19.55 -5.87 -19.93
N THR A 351 20.84 -5.57 -19.89
CA THR A 351 21.91 -6.56 -19.93
C THR A 351 21.92 -7.43 -18.66
N GLU A 352 22.22 -8.73 -18.79
CA GLU A 352 22.15 -9.65 -17.65
C GLU A 352 23.43 -9.76 -16.80
N LYS A 353 24.57 -9.26 -17.27
CA LYS A 353 25.88 -9.45 -16.62
C LYS A 353 26.69 -8.16 -16.60
N PHE A 354 27.45 -7.95 -15.52
CA PHE A 354 28.37 -6.83 -15.40
C PHE A 354 29.48 -6.85 -16.47
N THR A 355 29.98 -8.03 -16.85
CA THR A 355 31.03 -8.17 -17.89
C THR A 355 30.58 -7.77 -19.28
N ASP A 356 29.28 -7.68 -19.51
CA ASP A 356 28.69 -7.29 -20.79
C ASP A 356 28.44 -5.76 -20.84
N VAL A 357 28.72 -5.03 -19.75
CA VAL A 357 28.60 -3.58 -19.67
C VAL A 357 29.84 -2.91 -20.24
N THR A 358 29.62 -2.04 -21.23
CA THR A 358 30.63 -1.17 -21.86
C THR A 358 30.18 0.29 -21.81
N LYS A 359 31.05 1.22 -22.22
CA LYS A 359 30.72 2.65 -22.31
C LYS A 359 29.51 2.96 -23.21
N ASP A 360 29.23 2.10 -24.20
CA ASP A 360 28.12 2.27 -25.14
C ASP A 360 26.82 1.61 -24.67
N THR A 361 26.83 0.95 -23.51
CA THR A 361 25.66 0.20 -22.98
C THR A 361 24.59 1.10 -22.38
N TYR A 362 24.91 2.35 -22.07
CA TYR A 362 23.99 3.29 -21.44
C TYR A 362 24.28 4.73 -21.85
N SER A 363 23.22 5.54 -21.91
CA SER A 363 23.30 6.98 -22.19
C SER A 363 23.89 7.72 -20.97
N LYS A 364 25.11 8.27 -21.07
CA LYS A 364 25.74 9.07 -20.00
C LYS A 364 26.41 10.33 -20.54
N ASN A 365 26.30 11.41 -19.76
CA ASN A 365 26.70 12.75 -20.21
C ASN A 365 28.18 13.08 -20.12
N ARG A 366 29.05 12.21 -19.58
CA ARG A 366 30.53 12.31 -19.60
C ARG A 366 31.13 11.06 -18.97
N LEU A 367 32.06 10.43 -19.67
CA LEU A 367 32.92 9.37 -19.11
C LEU A 367 34.38 9.81 -19.34
N GLY A 368 35.11 10.11 -18.26
CA GLY A 368 36.56 10.37 -18.33
C GLY A 368 36.97 11.68 -19.01
N GLU A 369 36.05 12.65 -19.14
CA GLU A 369 36.35 14.03 -19.60
C GLU A 369 36.42 15.03 -18.44
N GLY A 370 36.10 14.60 -17.22
CA GLY A 370 36.29 15.37 -15.99
C GLY A 370 37.76 15.38 -15.54
N PRO A 371 38.10 16.13 -14.48
CA PRO A 371 39.48 16.27 -14.00
C PRO A 371 40.10 14.97 -13.45
N THR A 372 39.31 13.93 -13.21
CA THR A 372 39.74 12.67 -12.58
C THR A 372 40.28 11.68 -13.63
N GLU A 373 41.61 11.50 -13.69
CA GLU A 373 42.27 10.57 -14.63
C GLU A 373 41.97 9.08 -14.34
N TYR A 374 41.53 8.75 -13.12
CA TYR A 374 41.24 7.38 -12.67
C TYR A 374 40.35 6.59 -13.65
N TYR A 375 39.33 7.25 -14.21
CA TYR A 375 38.33 6.60 -15.07
C TYR A 375 38.78 6.37 -16.52
N ALA A 376 39.89 6.99 -16.97
CA ALA A 376 40.31 6.94 -18.37
C ALA A 376 40.57 5.50 -18.87
N GLY A 377 41.05 4.61 -17.99
CA GLY A 377 41.38 3.21 -18.29
C GLY A 377 40.37 2.15 -17.84
N ARG A 378 39.25 2.53 -17.21
CA ARG A 378 38.31 1.62 -16.51
C ARG A 378 36.98 1.44 -17.24
N GLY A 379 36.98 1.41 -18.57
CA GLY A 379 35.75 1.35 -19.38
C GLY A 379 35.08 -0.03 -19.50
N VAL A 380 35.67 -1.09 -18.92
CA VAL A 380 35.21 -2.48 -19.04
C VAL A 380 35.39 -3.20 -17.71
N ILE A 381 34.37 -3.93 -17.28
CA ILE A 381 34.39 -4.80 -16.09
C ILE A 381 34.88 -6.19 -16.52
N LYS A 382 36.00 -6.67 -15.96
CA LYS A 382 36.59 -7.96 -16.37
C LYS A 382 35.96 -9.13 -15.62
N GLY A 383 35.58 -8.90 -14.36
CA GLY A 383 35.08 -9.95 -13.46
C GLY A 383 36.17 -10.95 -13.05
N ASP A 384 37.43 -10.50 -13.01
CA ASP A 384 38.55 -11.27 -12.47
C ASP A 384 38.58 -11.22 -10.93
N GLU A 385 39.51 -11.95 -10.31
CA GLU A 385 39.62 -12.04 -8.84
C GLU A 385 39.86 -10.66 -8.21
N ALA A 386 40.60 -9.78 -8.88
CA ALA A 386 40.84 -8.42 -8.41
C ALA A 386 39.57 -7.55 -8.43
N ASP A 387 38.76 -7.66 -9.48
CA ASP A 387 37.45 -6.98 -9.55
C ASP A 387 36.52 -7.47 -8.42
N ILE A 388 36.46 -8.79 -8.20
CA ILE A 388 35.62 -9.40 -7.17
C ILE A 388 36.08 -8.94 -5.79
N ASP A 389 37.37 -8.95 -5.51
CA ASP A 389 37.92 -8.54 -4.21
C ASP A 389 37.68 -7.04 -3.96
N ALA A 390 37.91 -6.18 -4.94
CA ALA A 390 37.69 -4.73 -4.82
C ALA A 390 36.20 -4.42 -4.54
N ILE A 391 35.30 -5.03 -5.31
CA ILE A 391 33.85 -4.85 -5.12
C ILE A 391 33.41 -5.40 -3.76
N THR A 392 33.88 -6.58 -3.36
CA THR A 392 33.50 -7.19 -2.08
C THR A 392 33.94 -6.34 -0.89
N ASN A 393 35.17 -5.82 -0.92
CA ASN A 393 35.68 -4.93 0.12
C ASN A 393 34.84 -3.65 0.23
N HIS A 394 34.49 -3.03 -0.90
CA HIS A 394 33.62 -1.85 -0.91
C HIS A 394 32.22 -2.19 -0.38
N VAL A 395 31.61 -3.30 -0.82
CA VAL A 395 30.29 -3.73 -0.37
C VAL A 395 30.26 -3.90 1.15
N LEU A 396 31.28 -4.53 1.75
CA LEU A 396 31.31 -4.76 3.20
C LEU A 396 31.44 -3.47 4.03
N GLY A 397 31.99 -2.40 3.46
CA GLY A 397 32.08 -1.07 4.09
C GLY A 397 30.88 -0.16 3.83
N ASP A 398 29.97 -0.54 2.93
CA ASP A 398 28.85 0.30 2.51
C ASP A 398 27.73 0.37 3.56
N ALA A 399 27.17 1.56 3.76
CA ALA A 399 26.11 1.83 4.73
C ALA A 399 24.81 1.04 4.48
N CYS A 400 24.56 0.55 3.26
CA CYS A 400 23.37 -0.25 2.93
C CYS A 400 23.51 -1.72 3.36
N THR A 401 24.74 -2.24 3.45
CA THR A 401 25.01 -3.66 3.71
C THR A 401 24.47 -4.19 5.05
N PRO A 402 24.53 -3.42 6.15
CA PRO A 402 23.90 -3.80 7.42
C PRO A 402 22.39 -4.05 7.35
N GLY A 403 21.67 -3.43 6.40
CA GLY A 403 20.23 -3.63 6.22
C GLY A 403 19.84 -4.94 5.52
N ASN A 404 20.79 -5.60 4.84
CA ASN A 404 20.48 -6.74 3.98
C ASN A 404 19.83 -7.91 4.72
N ALA A 405 18.83 -8.58 4.11
CA ALA A 405 18.09 -9.69 4.72
C ALA A 405 18.97 -10.82 5.27
N LYS A 406 20.07 -11.11 4.57
CA LYS A 406 21.02 -12.14 4.93
C LYS A 406 22.33 -11.51 5.36
N GLU A 407 22.95 -12.05 6.41
CA GLU A 407 24.25 -11.58 6.87
C GLU A 407 25.30 -11.73 5.76
N CYS A 408 26.12 -10.68 5.60
CA CYS A 408 27.15 -10.62 4.58
C CYS A 408 28.51 -10.77 5.26
N THR A 409 29.17 -11.92 5.05
CA THR A 409 30.52 -12.18 5.59
C THR A 409 31.49 -12.46 4.45
N PHE A 410 32.78 -12.18 4.68
CA PHE A 410 33.87 -12.54 3.75
C PHE A 410 33.90 -14.05 3.46
N GLU A 411 33.45 -14.86 4.42
CA GLU A 411 33.38 -16.33 4.35
C GLU A 411 32.00 -16.86 3.95
N THR A 412 31.20 -16.11 3.21
CA THR A 412 30.03 -16.68 2.50
C THR A 412 30.38 -17.01 1.04
N PRO A 413 31.22 -18.01 0.72
CA PRO A 413 31.43 -18.40 -0.66
C PRO A 413 30.27 -19.27 -1.16
N PRO A 414 29.96 -19.27 -2.46
CA PRO A 414 29.48 -20.50 -3.08
C PRO A 414 30.63 -21.50 -2.97
N ASP A 415 30.52 -22.40 -2.00
CA ASP A 415 31.40 -23.53 -1.69
C ASP A 415 32.48 -23.82 -2.77
N ARG A 416 33.70 -23.33 -2.52
CA ARG A 416 34.88 -23.55 -3.36
C ARG A 416 35.16 -25.05 -3.52
N ALA A 417 34.76 -25.87 -2.54
CA ALA A 417 34.87 -27.32 -2.61
C ALA A 417 33.79 -27.99 -3.48
N ALA A 418 32.65 -27.33 -3.75
CA ALA A 418 31.63 -27.82 -4.68
C ALA A 418 32.04 -27.61 -6.15
N ARG A 419 32.69 -26.48 -6.48
CA ARG A 419 33.21 -26.21 -7.83
C ARG A 419 34.35 -27.15 -8.23
N ASP A 420 35.27 -27.44 -7.31
CA ASP A 420 36.38 -28.36 -7.58
C ASP A 420 35.94 -29.83 -7.70
N ARG A 421 34.81 -30.20 -7.09
CA ARG A 421 34.19 -31.53 -7.26
C ARG A 421 33.44 -31.67 -8.59
N ALA A 422 32.81 -30.60 -9.07
CA ALA A 422 32.13 -30.56 -10.37
C ALA A 422 33.13 -30.55 -11.55
N ALA A 423 34.25 -29.82 -11.42
CA ALA A 423 35.27 -29.75 -12.47
C ALA A 423 36.06 -31.06 -12.66
N ARG A 424 36.13 -31.92 -11.64
CA ARG A 424 36.87 -33.20 -11.69
C ARG A 424 36.03 -34.41 -12.13
N SER A 425 34.71 -34.28 -12.26
CA SER A 425 33.82 -35.44 -12.50
C SER A 425 33.23 -35.54 -13.91
N GLY A 426 33.42 -34.55 -14.80
CA GLY A 426 33.18 -34.71 -16.24
C GLY A 426 31.83 -35.31 -16.65
N SER A 427 30.76 -35.10 -15.88
CA SER A 427 29.44 -35.69 -16.13
C SER A 427 28.40 -34.61 -16.44
N ALA A 428 27.68 -34.81 -17.54
CA ALA A 428 26.57 -33.99 -17.98
C ALA A 428 25.46 -33.88 -16.91
N ILE A 429 24.77 -32.73 -16.92
CA ILE A 429 23.59 -32.41 -16.13
C ILE A 429 22.50 -33.48 -16.38
N PRO A 430 21.97 -34.17 -15.36
CA PRO A 430 20.74 -34.96 -15.53
C PRO A 430 19.50 -34.11 -15.28
N ALA A 431 18.46 -34.41 -16.07
CA ALA A 431 17.11 -33.90 -15.94
C ALA A 431 16.47 -34.25 -14.58
N THR A 432 15.61 -33.33 -14.10
CA THR A 432 14.52 -33.48 -13.10
C THR A 432 14.57 -34.69 -12.16
N PRO A 433 14.62 -34.53 -10.82
CA PRO A 433 14.50 -35.65 -9.91
C PRO A 433 13.05 -36.09 -9.75
N ARG A 434 12.84 -37.41 -9.79
CA ARG A 434 11.60 -38.11 -9.41
C ARG A 434 11.34 -37.94 -7.91
N VAL A 435 10.04 -37.81 -7.59
CA VAL A 435 9.46 -37.92 -6.25
C VAL A 435 9.90 -39.21 -5.57
N VAL A 436 10.42 -39.11 -4.34
CA VAL A 436 10.68 -40.24 -3.44
C VAL A 436 9.70 -40.11 -2.26
N GLU A 437 8.87 -41.13 -2.06
CA GLU A 437 7.99 -41.26 -0.88
C GLU A 437 8.83 -41.49 0.40
N PRO A 438 8.48 -40.87 1.54
CA PRO A 438 9.15 -41.16 2.81
C PRO A 438 8.58 -42.41 3.50
N ALA A 439 9.49 -43.23 4.05
CA ALA A 439 9.19 -44.37 4.91
C ALA A 439 8.75 -43.91 6.33
N PRO A 440 8.00 -44.74 7.10
CA PRO A 440 7.34 -44.31 8.33
C PRO A 440 8.30 -44.21 9.51
N THR A 441 8.23 -43.12 10.28
CA THR A 441 8.97 -42.91 11.53
C THR A 441 8.05 -43.03 12.74
N HIS A 442 8.47 -43.81 13.75
CA HIS A 442 7.80 -44.03 15.02
C HIS A 442 7.77 -42.78 15.93
N PRO A 443 6.79 -42.67 16.85
CA PRO A 443 6.63 -41.53 17.74
C PRO A 443 7.61 -41.54 18.93
N PRO A 444 7.97 -40.37 19.51
CA PRO A 444 8.76 -40.28 20.73
C PRO A 444 7.92 -40.53 22.00
N PRO A 445 8.54 -40.93 23.14
CA PRO A 445 7.84 -41.31 24.36
C PRO A 445 7.31 -40.10 25.17
N PRO A 446 6.31 -40.31 26.06
CA PRO A 446 5.65 -39.23 26.79
C PRO A 446 6.52 -38.66 27.91
N ARG A 447 6.52 -37.34 28.08
CA ARG A 447 7.13 -36.64 29.22
C ARG A 447 6.12 -36.56 30.38
N GLN A 448 6.64 -36.83 31.58
CA GLN A 448 5.91 -36.91 32.86
C GLN A 448 5.25 -35.60 33.26
N GLU A 449 4.00 -35.70 33.73
CA GLU A 449 3.24 -34.66 34.40
C GLU A 449 3.88 -34.31 35.76
N HIS A 450 4.29 -33.05 35.93
CA HIS A 450 4.57 -32.48 37.25
C HIS A 450 3.28 -31.88 37.82
N ARG A 451 2.78 -32.54 38.86
CA ARG A 451 1.65 -32.15 39.70
C ARG A 451 2.00 -30.90 40.51
N VAL A 452 1.39 -29.76 40.20
CA VAL A 452 1.40 -28.59 41.08
C VAL A 452 0.27 -28.77 42.10
N THR A 453 0.66 -28.88 43.37
CA THR A 453 -0.20 -29.01 44.54
C THR A 453 -0.74 -27.67 45.00
N ASP A 454 -2.02 -27.67 45.39
CA ASP A 454 -2.76 -26.74 46.25
C ASP A 454 -1.97 -25.57 46.86
N THR A 455 -2.38 -24.34 46.50
CA THR A 455 -2.33 -23.19 47.40
C THR A 455 -3.73 -22.66 47.62
N GLN A 456 -4.09 -22.56 48.90
CA GLN A 456 -5.39 -22.25 49.47
C GLN A 456 -5.98 -20.90 49.03
N PRO A 457 -7.33 -20.73 49.11
CA PRO A 457 -7.99 -19.47 48.83
C PRO A 457 -7.70 -18.43 49.94
N VAL A 458 -7.25 -17.25 49.53
CA VAL A 458 -7.10 -16.06 50.39
C VAL A 458 -8.49 -15.43 50.60
N PRO A 459 -8.82 -14.92 51.81
CA PRO A 459 -10.18 -14.52 52.15
C PRO A 459 -10.63 -13.27 51.40
N ALA A 460 -11.90 -13.24 51.02
CA ALA A 460 -12.57 -12.04 50.53
C ALA A 460 -12.59 -10.97 51.64
N ASP A 461 -11.75 -9.94 51.47
CA ASP A 461 -11.85 -8.72 52.23
C ASP A 461 -12.95 -7.84 51.64
N SER A 462 -13.80 -7.33 52.52
CA SER A 462 -15.07 -6.69 52.21
C SER A 462 -14.91 -5.18 52.02
N GLY A 463 -15.30 -4.69 50.83
CA GLY A 463 -15.72 -3.30 50.60
C GLY A 463 -15.78 -2.91 49.11
N PRO A 464 -16.51 -1.86 48.73
CA PRO A 464 -17.84 -1.41 49.18
C PRO A 464 -18.96 -2.00 48.30
N ALA A 465 -20.21 -1.94 48.78
CA ALA A 465 -21.39 -2.49 48.10
C ALA A 465 -21.63 -1.87 46.71
N ASP A 466 -21.68 -2.72 45.68
CA ASP A 466 -22.15 -2.35 44.35
C ASP A 466 -23.70 -2.33 44.37
N PRO A 467 -24.36 -1.18 44.15
CA PRO A 467 -25.80 -1.08 44.25
C PRO A 467 -26.40 -1.55 42.91
N HIS A 468 -26.57 -2.86 42.68
CA HIS A 468 -27.22 -3.37 41.47
C HIS A 468 -28.62 -2.72 41.27
N PRO A 469 -28.85 -1.87 40.24
CA PRO A 469 -30.18 -1.64 39.72
C PRO A 469 -30.36 -2.66 38.58
N GLY A 470 -30.31 -3.95 38.93
CA GLY A 470 -30.50 -5.04 37.99
C GLY A 470 -31.94 -5.52 38.02
N PHE A 471 -32.47 -5.94 36.87
CA PHE A 471 -33.81 -6.50 36.71
C PHE A 471 -34.17 -7.47 37.85
N SER A 472 -35.35 -7.29 38.44
CA SER A 472 -35.83 -8.13 39.55
C SER A 472 -36.22 -9.53 39.08
N ASP A 473 -36.89 -9.63 37.92
CA ASP A 473 -37.20 -10.86 37.22
C ASP A 473 -37.26 -10.64 35.68
N VAL A 474 -37.61 -11.67 34.92
CA VAL A 474 -37.72 -11.62 33.45
C VAL A 474 -38.86 -10.70 33.00
N ALA A 475 -39.95 -10.60 33.75
CA ALA A 475 -41.10 -9.77 33.41
C ALA A 475 -40.77 -8.28 33.61
N ASP A 476 -40.02 -7.96 34.67
CA ASP A 476 -39.48 -6.63 34.94
C ASP A 476 -38.51 -6.18 33.83
N ALA A 477 -37.63 -7.07 33.36
CA ALA A 477 -36.79 -6.79 32.19
C ALA A 477 -37.63 -6.45 30.95
N ALA A 478 -38.65 -7.25 30.64
CA ALA A 478 -39.53 -6.98 29.50
C ALA A 478 -40.30 -5.65 29.64
N ALA A 479 -40.71 -5.28 30.86
CA ALA A 479 -41.43 -4.04 31.12
C ALA A 479 -40.53 -2.80 30.95
N GLN A 480 -39.32 -2.82 31.50
CA GLN A 480 -38.39 -1.69 31.42
C GLN A 480 -37.87 -1.46 29.99
N PHE A 481 -37.57 -2.54 29.24
CA PHE A 481 -37.20 -2.39 27.83
C PHE A 481 -38.34 -1.79 27.00
N ARG A 482 -39.60 -2.17 27.29
CA ARG A 482 -40.77 -1.62 26.62
C ARG A 482 -40.92 -0.11 26.89
N GLU A 483 -40.64 0.33 28.12
CA GLU A 483 -40.63 1.75 28.49
C GLU A 483 -39.55 2.53 27.73
N ALA A 484 -38.35 1.95 27.58
CA ALA A 484 -37.28 2.48 26.72
C ALA A 484 -37.56 2.32 25.19
N GLY A 485 -38.77 1.94 24.80
CA GLY A 485 -39.18 1.86 23.40
C GLY A 485 -38.54 0.71 22.61
N TYR A 486 -38.12 -0.36 23.30
CA TYR A 486 -37.63 -1.60 22.70
C TYR A 486 -38.47 -2.81 23.14
N LEU A 487 -38.96 -3.54 22.16
CA LEU A 487 -39.96 -4.57 22.36
C LEU A 487 -39.30 -5.97 22.40
N THR A 488 -39.08 -6.52 23.59
CA THR A 488 -38.50 -7.87 23.80
C THR A 488 -39.53 -9.01 23.80
N ASP A 489 -39.17 -10.16 23.23
CA ASP A 489 -39.89 -11.42 23.45
C ASP A 489 -39.38 -12.11 24.74
N ASP A 490 -40.06 -13.17 25.19
CA ASP A 490 -39.69 -13.88 26.42
C ASP A 490 -38.26 -14.42 26.38
N ARG A 491 -37.79 -14.86 25.19
CA ARG A 491 -36.43 -15.38 25.00
C ARG A 491 -35.38 -14.29 25.17
N LEU A 492 -35.58 -13.13 24.52
CA LEU A 492 -34.67 -12.00 24.60
C LEU A 492 -34.67 -11.38 26.00
N ALA A 493 -35.84 -11.25 26.63
CA ALA A 493 -35.95 -10.79 28.02
C ALA A 493 -35.21 -11.75 28.97
N THR A 494 -35.35 -13.07 28.78
CA THR A 494 -34.62 -14.07 29.58
C THR A 494 -33.11 -13.97 29.35
N THR A 495 -32.64 -13.85 28.11
CA THR A 495 -31.21 -13.75 27.79
C THR A 495 -30.58 -12.51 28.42
N VAL A 496 -31.25 -11.35 28.34
CA VAL A 496 -30.77 -10.11 28.96
C VAL A 496 -30.80 -10.21 30.49
N PHE A 497 -31.86 -10.78 31.06
CA PHE A 497 -31.91 -11.05 32.50
C PHE A 497 -30.73 -11.93 32.95
N LEU A 498 -30.46 -13.02 32.24
CA LEU A 498 -29.34 -13.92 32.53
C LEU A 498 -27.98 -13.24 32.34
N GLN A 499 -27.81 -12.38 31.34
CA GLN A 499 -26.60 -11.56 31.17
C GLN A 499 -26.31 -10.76 32.44
N THR A 500 -27.32 -10.09 33.01
CA THR A 500 -27.14 -9.27 34.22
C THR A 500 -26.86 -10.08 35.50
N ARG A 501 -27.15 -11.39 35.50
CA ARG A 501 -26.98 -12.29 36.65
C ARG A 501 -25.75 -13.19 36.58
N MET A 502 -25.29 -13.49 35.36
CA MET A 502 -24.18 -14.40 35.11
C MET A 502 -22.91 -13.69 34.65
N ASP A 503 -22.98 -12.37 34.43
CA ASP A 503 -21.91 -11.56 33.86
C ASP A 503 -21.33 -12.15 32.56
N LYS A 504 -22.20 -12.81 31.77
CA LYS A 504 -21.83 -13.44 30.50
C LYS A 504 -22.12 -12.52 29.32
N PRO A 505 -21.21 -12.41 28.34
CA PRO A 505 -21.48 -11.72 27.09
C PRO A 505 -22.69 -12.30 26.35
N VAL A 506 -23.42 -11.47 25.61
CA VAL A 506 -24.53 -11.92 24.74
C VAL A 506 -24.10 -11.78 23.29
N LEU A 507 -24.27 -12.84 22.50
CA LEU A 507 -24.06 -12.83 21.05
C LEU A 507 -25.40 -12.91 20.34
N LEU A 508 -25.73 -11.86 19.59
CA LEU A 508 -26.92 -11.74 18.76
C LEU A 508 -26.57 -11.98 17.29
N GLU A 509 -27.00 -13.11 16.75
CA GLU A 509 -26.91 -13.41 15.31
C GLU A 509 -28.26 -13.16 14.65
N GLY A 510 -28.26 -12.75 13.39
CA GLY A 510 -29.51 -12.60 12.62
C GLY A 510 -29.39 -11.63 11.46
N PRO A 511 -30.44 -11.46 10.65
CA PRO A 511 -30.44 -10.53 9.52
C PRO A 511 -30.16 -9.08 9.93
N ALA A 512 -29.70 -8.26 9.00
CA ALA A 512 -29.43 -6.85 9.26
C ALA A 512 -30.74 -6.08 9.55
N GLY A 513 -30.70 -5.16 10.52
CA GLY A 513 -31.84 -4.28 10.83
C GLY A 513 -33.01 -4.93 11.59
N VAL A 514 -32.80 -6.05 12.26
CA VAL A 514 -33.76 -6.68 13.20
C VAL A 514 -33.71 -6.12 14.63
N GLY A 515 -32.88 -5.10 14.89
CA GLY A 515 -32.80 -4.43 16.20
C GLY A 515 -31.61 -4.83 17.10
N LYS A 516 -30.64 -5.61 16.62
CA LYS A 516 -29.48 -6.09 17.41
C LYS A 516 -28.70 -4.96 18.10
N THR A 517 -28.29 -3.94 17.34
CA THR A 517 -27.56 -2.76 17.85
C THR A 517 -28.42 -1.91 18.80
N GLN A 518 -29.73 -1.82 18.53
CA GLN A 518 -30.67 -1.07 19.36
C GLN A 518 -30.83 -1.70 20.75
N LEU A 519 -30.76 -3.03 20.85
CA LEU A 519 -30.82 -3.72 22.16
C LEU A 519 -29.75 -3.20 23.13
N ALA A 520 -28.50 -3.06 22.68
CA ALA A 520 -27.41 -2.58 23.52
C ALA A 520 -27.62 -1.13 23.98
N THR A 521 -28.20 -0.30 23.10
CA THR A 521 -28.56 1.09 23.42
C THR A 521 -29.65 1.14 24.49
N SER A 522 -30.72 0.36 24.32
CA SER A 522 -31.81 0.28 25.30
C SER A 522 -31.35 -0.38 26.61
N LEU A 523 -30.42 -1.34 26.57
CA LEU A 523 -29.83 -1.92 27.78
C LEU A 523 -29.06 -0.85 28.58
N ALA A 524 -28.27 -0.01 27.91
CA ALA A 524 -27.53 1.08 28.55
C ALA A 524 -28.48 2.10 29.20
N GLU A 525 -29.54 2.50 28.50
CA GLU A 525 -30.55 3.43 29.00
C GLU A 525 -31.29 2.87 30.23
N VAL A 526 -31.77 1.63 30.15
CA VAL A 526 -32.54 0.97 31.21
C VAL A 526 -31.69 0.70 32.46
N THR A 527 -30.42 0.32 32.28
CA THR A 527 -29.50 0.05 33.40
C THR A 527 -28.79 1.30 33.91
N GLY A 528 -28.99 2.46 33.27
CA GLY A 528 -28.31 3.72 33.60
C GLY A 528 -26.79 3.67 33.36
N ARG A 529 -26.32 2.73 32.52
CA ARG A 529 -24.90 2.51 32.23
C ARG A 529 -24.46 3.30 31.00
N ARG A 530 -23.18 3.68 30.95
CA ARG A 530 -22.61 4.33 29.75
C ARG A 530 -22.44 3.31 28.62
N LEU A 531 -22.87 3.67 27.41
CA LEU A 531 -22.66 2.83 26.21
C LEU A 531 -21.31 3.13 25.57
N LEU A 532 -20.48 2.11 25.41
CA LEU A 532 -19.25 2.13 24.62
C LEU A 532 -19.44 1.25 23.39
N ARG A 533 -19.09 1.74 22.20
CA ARG A 533 -19.30 1.03 20.94
C ARG A 533 -17.99 0.82 20.20
N LEU A 534 -17.69 -0.44 19.90
CA LEU A 534 -16.70 -0.86 18.92
C LEU A 534 -17.43 -1.29 17.65
N GLN A 535 -17.17 -0.62 16.53
CA GLN A 535 -17.63 -1.06 15.21
C GLN A 535 -16.54 -1.92 14.57
N CYS A 536 -16.86 -3.15 14.20
CA CYS A 536 -15.96 -4.04 13.47
C CYS A 536 -16.06 -3.83 11.95
N TYR A 537 -14.92 -3.82 11.28
CA TYR A 537 -14.80 -3.75 9.82
C TYR A 537 -13.52 -4.45 9.36
N GLU A 538 -13.48 -4.84 8.08
CA GLU A 538 -12.33 -5.54 7.51
C GLU A 538 -11.06 -4.65 7.52
N GLY A 539 -9.95 -5.19 8.03
CA GLY A 539 -8.67 -4.48 8.13
C GLY A 539 -8.51 -3.59 9.38
N GLN A 540 -9.35 -3.77 10.39
CA GLN A 540 -9.18 -3.16 11.71
C GLN A 540 -8.12 -3.93 12.52
N ASP A 541 -6.98 -3.30 12.82
CA ASP A 541 -5.94 -3.92 13.65
C ASP A 541 -6.23 -3.81 15.17
N GLU A 542 -5.56 -4.64 15.97
CA GLU A 542 -5.65 -4.76 17.43
C GLU A 542 -5.44 -3.43 18.18
N THR A 543 -4.46 -2.61 17.78
CA THR A 543 -4.16 -1.32 18.41
C THR A 543 -5.33 -0.36 18.23
N LYS A 544 -5.95 -0.30 17.05
CA LYS A 544 -7.11 0.58 16.79
C LYS A 544 -8.34 0.20 17.62
N ALA A 545 -8.45 -1.06 18.06
CA ALA A 545 -9.54 -1.52 18.91
C ALA A 545 -9.26 -1.31 20.42
N LEU A 546 -8.00 -1.39 20.85
CA LEU A 546 -7.60 -1.34 22.26
C LEU A 546 -7.13 0.04 22.72
N TYR A 547 -6.14 0.66 22.09
CA TYR A 547 -5.55 1.92 22.57
C TYR A 547 -4.76 2.68 21.49
N GLU A 548 -4.59 3.98 21.67
CA GLU A 548 -3.65 4.80 20.90
C GLU A 548 -2.68 5.50 21.85
N TRP A 549 -1.39 5.51 21.52
CA TRP A 549 -0.42 6.26 22.29
C TRP A 549 -0.56 7.77 22.04
N ASP A 550 -0.70 8.56 23.11
CA ASP A 550 -0.65 10.01 23.06
C ASP A 550 0.82 10.47 23.03
N TYR A 551 1.42 10.37 21.84
CA TYR A 551 2.80 10.76 21.59
C TYR A 551 3.07 12.23 21.91
N GLY A 552 2.05 13.09 21.80
CA GLY A 552 2.14 14.50 22.18
C GLY A 552 2.40 14.68 23.67
N LYS A 553 1.66 13.96 24.53
CA LYS A 553 1.90 13.94 25.98
C LYS A 553 3.24 13.30 26.34
N GLN A 554 3.65 12.23 25.65
CA GLN A 554 4.96 11.59 25.88
C GLN A 554 6.11 12.55 25.57
N MET A 555 6.00 13.31 24.48
CA MET A 555 7.02 14.28 24.09
C MET A 555 7.09 15.46 25.06
N LEU A 556 5.95 16.01 25.47
CA LEU A 556 5.89 17.07 26.48
C LEU A 556 6.44 16.59 27.83
N TYR A 557 6.10 15.37 28.23
CA TYR A 557 6.62 14.77 29.46
C TYR A 557 8.12 14.57 29.37
N THR A 558 8.64 14.10 28.24
CA THR A 558 10.09 13.96 28.01
C THR A 558 10.81 15.31 28.04
N GLN A 559 10.21 16.38 27.52
CA GLN A 559 10.77 17.74 27.62
C GLN A 559 10.82 18.24 29.07
N ILE A 560 9.74 18.07 29.82
CA ILE A 560 9.69 18.40 31.25
C ILE A 560 10.67 17.54 32.06
N LEU A 561 10.79 16.26 31.71
CA LEU A 561 11.74 15.35 32.34
C LEU A 561 13.17 15.76 32.02
N ARG A 562 13.48 16.17 30.79
CA ARG A 562 14.81 16.67 30.40
C ARG A 562 15.19 17.93 31.17
N GLU A 563 14.25 18.83 31.41
CA GLU A 563 14.44 20.00 32.28
C GLU A 563 14.64 19.62 33.76
N LYS A 564 13.92 18.59 34.25
CA LYS A 564 14.01 18.13 35.64
C LYS A 564 15.13 17.13 35.94
N ILE A 565 15.60 16.38 34.94
CA ILE A 565 16.72 15.44 35.06
C ILE A 565 17.94 16.23 35.54
N GLY A 566 18.16 17.45 35.02
CA GLY A 566 19.21 18.34 35.52
C GLY A 566 19.20 18.55 37.04
N GLN A 567 18.01 18.58 37.68
CA GLN A 567 17.86 18.69 39.14
C GLN A 567 17.99 17.35 39.87
N VAL A 568 17.63 16.22 39.22
CA VAL A 568 17.68 14.87 39.81
C VAL A 568 19.10 14.31 39.83
N VAL A 569 19.94 14.71 38.88
CA VAL A 569 21.36 14.28 38.78
C VAL A 569 22.38 15.34 39.21
N GLU A 570 21.95 16.50 39.69
CA GLU A 570 22.83 17.59 40.17
C GLU A 570 23.80 17.12 41.26
N ASP A 571 23.33 16.22 42.15
CA ASP A 571 24.08 15.69 43.29
C ASP A 571 24.63 14.27 43.05
N ALA A 572 24.70 13.81 41.80
CA ALA A 572 25.26 12.49 41.49
C ALA A 572 26.80 12.54 41.48
N ALA A 573 27.43 11.67 42.27
CA ALA A 573 28.89 11.65 42.41
C ALA A 573 29.60 11.16 41.12
N ASP A 574 28.92 10.33 40.33
CA ASP A 574 29.41 9.79 39.08
C ASP A 574 28.26 9.42 38.13
N LEU A 575 28.63 9.08 36.90
CA LEU A 575 27.69 8.72 35.82
C LEU A 575 26.86 7.48 36.16
N THR A 576 27.41 6.53 36.94
CA THR A 576 26.72 5.29 37.31
C THR A 576 25.59 5.58 38.29
N ALA A 577 25.86 6.38 39.32
CA ALA A 577 24.85 6.83 40.29
C ALA A 577 23.77 7.72 39.64
N ALA A 578 24.15 8.47 38.61
CA ALA A 578 23.20 9.25 37.82
C ALA A 578 22.24 8.37 37.00
N VAL A 579 22.76 7.32 36.37
CA VAL A 579 21.98 6.36 35.59
C VAL A 579 21.06 5.53 36.48
N GLU A 580 21.51 5.07 37.65
CA GLU A 580 20.65 4.34 38.60
C GLU A 580 19.46 5.19 39.10
N ARG A 581 19.67 6.48 39.39
CA ARG A 581 18.59 7.38 39.82
C ARG A 581 17.57 7.67 38.72
N ILE A 582 18.01 7.70 37.47
CA ILE A 582 17.12 7.85 36.32
C ILE A 582 16.33 6.55 36.10
N ALA A 583 16.98 5.39 36.22
CA ALA A 583 16.35 4.08 36.07
C ALA A 583 15.29 3.81 37.16
N GLU A 584 15.44 4.33 38.37
CA GLU A 584 14.39 4.31 39.40
C GLU A 584 13.11 5.06 38.98
N GLN A 585 13.18 5.92 37.97
CA GLN A 585 12.05 6.65 37.37
C GLN A 585 11.55 6.03 36.05
N ASP A 586 12.15 4.94 35.55
CA ASP A 586 11.83 4.32 34.24
C ASP A 586 10.38 3.85 34.11
N SER A 587 9.73 3.52 35.24
CA SER A 587 8.31 3.12 35.27
C SER A 587 7.33 4.21 34.78
N VAL A 588 7.81 5.43 34.55
CA VAL A 588 6.93 6.53 34.12
C VAL A 588 6.77 6.62 32.60
N PHE A 589 7.72 6.15 31.79
CA PHE A 589 7.70 6.31 30.33
C PHE A 589 6.65 5.46 29.60
N PHE A 590 6.37 4.25 30.10
CA PHE A 590 5.33 3.34 29.59
C PHE A 590 4.21 3.15 30.63
N SER A 591 3.70 4.28 31.13
CA SER A 591 2.58 4.26 32.08
C SER A 591 1.25 4.44 31.36
N GLU A 592 0.16 3.94 31.96
CA GLU A 592 -1.23 4.15 31.50
C GLU A 592 -1.55 5.64 31.19
N ARG A 593 -0.76 6.58 31.72
CA ARG A 593 -0.90 8.04 31.52
C ARG A 593 -0.73 8.50 30.08
N PHE A 594 -0.07 7.71 29.24
CA PHE A 594 0.17 8.01 27.83
C PHE A 594 -0.67 7.18 26.87
N LEU A 595 -1.51 6.29 27.40
CA LEU A 595 -2.46 5.52 26.61
C LEU A 595 -3.79 6.28 26.53
N THR A 596 -4.23 6.54 25.31
CA THR A 596 -5.61 6.95 25.02
C THR A 596 -6.43 5.68 24.82
N PRO A 597 -7.28 5.29 25.77
CA PRO A 597 -8.03 4.05 25.67
C PRO A 597 -9.05 4.13 24.52
N ARG A 598 -9.16 3.05 23.74
CA ARG A 598 -10.24 2.83 22.75
C ARG A 598 -11.34 1.97 23.40
N PRO A 599 -12.51 1.77 22.74
CA PRO A 599 -13.70 1.24 23.42
C PRO A 599 -13.48 -0.06 24.21
N LEU A 600 -12.58 -0.96 23.79
CA LEU A 600 -12.27 -2.18 24.53
C LEU A 600 -11.48 -1.89 25.81
N LEU A 601 -10.37 -1.15 25.74
CA LEU A 601 -9.60 -0.80 26.94
C LEU A 601 -10.38 0.16 27.84
N GLU A 602 -11.15 1.08 27.27
CA GLU A 602 -12.00 2.00 28.02
C GLU A 602 -13.08 1.24 28.81
N ALA A 603 -13.65 0.17 28.24
CA ALA A 603 -14.62 -0.66 28.96
C ALA A 603 -14.00 -1.42 30.13
N ILE A 604 -12.76 -1.91 29.97
CA ILE A 604 -12.04 -2.64 31.02
C ILE A 604 -11.52 -1.69 32.11
N THR A 605 -11.05 -0.50 31.73
CA THR A 605 -10.48 0.48 32.68
C THR A 605 -11.52 1.40 33.32
N SER A 606 -12.81 1.30 32.95
CA SER A 606 -13.86 2.18 33.46
C SER A 606 -14.13 1.95 34.95
N GLU A 607 -14.14 3.04 35.72
CA GLU A 607 -14.56 3.04 37.13
C GLU A 607 -16.09 2.96 37.29
N GLU A 608 -16.84 3.36 36.27
CA GLU A 608 -18.30 3.29 36.25
C GLU A 608 -18.74 2.03 35.47
N PRO A 609 -19.84 1.36 35.87
CA PRO A 609 -20.36 0.22 35.12
C PRO A 609 -20.83 0.62 33.70
N VAL A 610 -20.34 -0.10 32.68
CA VAL A 610 -20.63 0.21 31.26
C VAL A 610 -21.35 -0.94 30.54
N VAL A 611 -21.94 -0.61 29.38
CA VAL A 611 -22.37 -1.56 28.35
C VAL A 611 -21.40 -1.44 27.17
N LEU A 612 -20.75 -2.54 26.80
CA LEU A 612 -19.84 -2.62 25.66
C LEU A 612 -20.56 -3.30 24.48
N LEU A 613 -20.80 -2.55 23.42
CA LEU A 613 -21.33 -3.05 22.15
C LEU A 613 -20.17 -3.33 21.19
N ILE A 614 -20.01 -4.59 20.78
CA ILE A 614 -19.13 -5.00 19.68
C ILE A 614 -20.03 -5.31 18.47
N ASP A 615 -20.07 -4.38 17.53
CA ASP A 615 -21.04 -4.40 16.43
C ASP A 615 -20.40 -4.99 15.16
N GLU A 616 -21.14 -5.89 14.49
CA GLU A 616 -20.71 -6.61 13.27
C GLU A 616 -19.41 -7.41 13.44
N VAL A 617 -19.30 -8.20 14.53
CA VAL A 617 -18.11 -9.00 14.86
C VAL A 617 -17.75 -10.03 13.78
N ASP A 618 -18.69 -10.39 12.91
CA ASP A 618 -18.44 -11.22 11.72
C ASP A 618 -17.51 -10.58 10.68
N ARG A 619 -17.31 -9.26 10.75
CA ARG A 619 -16.34 -8.52 9.93
C ARG A 619 -14.98 -8.33 10.61
N ALA A 620 -14.82 -8.78 11.86
CA ALA A 620 -13.54 -8.77 12.55
C ALA A 620 -12.59 -9.81 11.94
N ASP A 621 -11.30 -9.48 11.92
CA ASP A 621 -10.23 -10.40 11.52
C ASP A 621 -9.84 -11.37 12.65
N GLU A 622 -8.96 -12.32 12.34
CA GLU A 622 -8.53 -13.34 13.31
C GLU A 622 -7.76 -12.75 14.50
N ALA A 623 -7.03 -11.64 14.29
CA ALA A 623 -6.25 -10.98 15.32
C ALA A 623 -7.16 -10.32 16.37
N LEU A 624 -8.14 -9.52 15.93
CA LEU A 624 -9.14 -8.94 16.82
C LEU A 624 -9.98 -10.02 17.50
N GLU A 625 -10.33 -11.10 16.79
CA GLU A 625 -11.05 -12.22 17.39
C GLU A 625 -10.28 -12.84 18.56
N ALA A 626 -8.95 -13.03 18.44
CA ALA A 626 -8.12 -13.54 19.54
C ALA A 626 -8.14 -12.63 20.78
N VAL A 627 -8.07 -11.32 20.59
CA VAL A 627 -8.18 -10.32 21.68
C VAL A 627 -9.55 -10.37 22.35
N LEU A 628 -10.62 -10.50 21.55
CA LEU A 628 -11.97 -10.68 22.07
C LEU A 628 -12.09 -11.98 22.87
N LEU A 629 -11.43 -13.06 22.46
CA LEU A 629 -11.43 -14.31 23.24
C LEU A 629 -10.77 -14.13 24.62
N GLU A 630 -9.68 -13.36 24.72
CA GLU A 630 -9.07 -13.02 26.01
C GLU A 630 -10.04 -12.20 26.87
N LEU A 631 -10.54 -11.09 26.30
CA LEU A 631 -11.42 -10.15 26.98
C LEU A 631 -12.70 -10.82 27.49
N LEU A 632 -13.35 -11.63 26.67
CA LEU A 632 -14.63 -12.27 27.02
C LEU A 632 -14.48 -13.45 27.98
N SER A 633 -13.25 -13.97 28.17
CA SER A 633 -13.00 -15.07 29.10
C SER A 633 -12.76 -14.56 30.52
N GLU A 634 -11.88 -13.57 30.66
CA GLU A 634 -11.30 -13.18 31.95
C GLU A 634 -11.51 -11.69 32.25
N PHE A 635 -12.20 -10.95 31.37
CA PHE A 635 -12.35 -9.48 31.43
C PHE A 635 -11.01 -8.78 31.66
N GLN A 636 -10.00 -9.18 30.88
CA GLN A 636 -8.68 -8.57 30.89
C GLN A 636 -8.15 -8.40 29.46
N ILE A 637 -7.16 -7.51 29.30
CA ILE A 637 -6.45 -7.28 28.06
C ILE A 637 -4.95 -7.30 28.35
N SER A 638 -4.18 -8.03 27.55
CA SER A 638 -2.72 -8.03 27.64
C SER A 638 -2.11 -7.01 26.68
N ILE A 639 -1.46 -5.97 27.22
CA ILE A 639 -0.76 -4.94 26.45
C ILE A 639 0.74 -5.23 26.53
N PRO A 640 1.46 -5.46 25.42
CA PRO A 640 2.87 -5.86 25.45
C PRO A 640 3.78 -4.92 26.27
N GLU A 641 3.55 -3.61 26.20
CA GLU A 641 4.40 -2.59 26.84
C GLU A 641 3.99 -2.24 28.27
N VAL A 642 2.74 -2.49 28.66
CA VAL A 642 2.17 -2.09 29.97
C VAL A 642 1.86 -3.29 30.87
N GLY A 643 1.77 -4.48 30.30
CA GLY A 643 1.33 -5.70 30.98
C GLY A 643 -0.18 -5.93 30.86
N THR A 644 -0.68 -6.87 31.65
CA THR A 644 -2.10 -7.27 31.62
C THR A 644 -2.96 -6.36 32.50
N VAL A 645 -3.97 -5.73 31.90
CA VAL A 645 -4.95 -4.88 32.57
C VAL A 645 -6.24 -5.67 32.81
N ARG A 646 -6.69 -5.77 34.06
CA ARG A 646 -7.95 -6.43 34.45
C ARG A 646 -9.08 -5.42 34.62
N ALA A 647 -10.31 -5.86 34.36
CA ALA A 647 -11.49 -4.99 34.46
C ALA A 647 -11.69 -4.46 35.87
N ARG A 648 -11.87 -3.14 36.00
CA ARG A 648 -12.21 -2.49 37.28
C ARG A 648 -13.67 -2.72 37.64
N THR A 649 -14.55 -2.63 36.64
CA THR A 649 -15.96 -2.98 36.73
C THR A 649 -16.31 -3.92 35.57
N THR A 650 -17.15 -4.93 35.81
CA THR A 650 -17.49 -5.90 34.76
C THR A 650 -18.47 -5.27 33.76
N PRO A 651 -18.10 -5.13 32.47
CA PRO A 651 -18.97 -4.55 31.46
C PRO A 651 -20.05 -5.54 31.03
N TYR A 652 -21.25 -5.05 30.74
CA TYR A 652 -22.24 -5.84 30.01
C TYR A 652 -21.90 -5.84 28.53
N VAL A 653 -21.43 -6.97 28.02
CA VAL A 653 -20.97 -7.07 26.62
C VAL A 653 -22.08 -7.63 25.72
N VAL A 654 -22.37 -6.90 24.64
CA VAL A 654 -23.29 -7.33 23.57
C VAL A 654 -22.52 -7.38 22.25
N LEU A 655 -22.48 -8.55 21.63
CA LEU A 655 -21.90 -8.78 20.31
C LEU A 655 -23.02 -8.93 19.28
N THR A 656 -22.88 -8.30 18.13
CA THR A 656 -23.82 -8.46 17.01
C THR A 656 -23.12 -9.05 15.80
N SER A 657 -23.84 -9.90 15.05
CA SER A 657 -23.37 -10.45 13.79
C SER A 657 -24.51 -10.49 12.78
N ASN A 658 -24.19 -10.17 11.52
CA ASN A 658 -25.09 -10.29 10.39
C ASN A 658 -24.98 -11.65 9.69
N ASN A 659 -24.19 -12.57 10.26
CA ASN A 659 -23.90 -13.89 9.73
C ASN A 659 -23.28 -13.83 8.30
N THR A 660 -22.48 -12.80 8.01
CA THR A 660 -21.75 -12.72 6.73
C THR A 660 -20.58 -13.70 6.68
N ARG A 661 -20.06 -14.08 7.85
CA ARG A 661 -19.02 -15.09 8.07
C ARG A 661 -19.39 -15.93 9.30
N ASP A 662 -19.06 -17.21 9.28
CA ASP A 662 -19.17 -18.06 10.46
C ASP A 662 -18.16 -17.62 11.54
N LEU A 663 -18.68 -17.25 12.71
CA LEU A 663 -17.86 -16.96 13.89
C LEU A 663 -17.26 -18.23 14.49
N SER A 664 -16.07 -18.13 15.08
CA SER A 664 -15.43 -19.31 15.68
C SER A 664 -16.29 -19.94 16.77
N ALA A 665 -16.22 -21.27 16.86
CA ALA A 665 -16.84 -22.00 17.96
C ALA A 665 -16.33 -21.54 19.34
N ALA A 666 -15.10 -21.02 19.39
CA ALA A 666 -14.47 -20.49 20.59
C ALA A 666 -15.17 -19.21 21.10
N LEU A 667 -15.58 -18.32 20.19
CA LEU A 667 -16.32 -17.10 20.52
C LEU A 667 -17.76 -17.43 20.94
N LYS A 668 -18.45 -18.27 20.15
CA LYS A 668 -19.84 -18.69 20.45
C LYS A 668 -19.98 -19.34 21.82
N ARG A 669 -19.02 -20.20 22.23
CA ARG A 669 -19.05 -20.90 23.53
C ARG A 669 -18.90 -20.00 24.75
N ARG A 670 -18.37 -18.78 24.58
CA ARG A 670 -18.17 -17.82 25.67
C ARG A 670 -19.36 -16.88 25.86
N CYS A 671 -20.31 -16.89 24.94
CA CYS A 671 -21.47 -16.00 24.96
C CYS A 671 -22.78 -16.76 25.24
N LEU A 672 -23.76 -16.07 25.81
CA LEU A 672 -25.16 -16.43 25.67
C LEU A 672 -25.58 -16.13 24.23
N HIS A 673 -25.83 -17.18 23.46
CA HIS A 673 -26.17 -17.05 22.04
C HIS A 673 -27.68 -16.97 21.85
N LEU A 674 -28.13 -15.99 21.08
CA LEU A 674 -29.51 -15.85 20.65
C LEU A 674 -29.57 -15.43 19.18
N PHE A 675 -30.40 -16.12 18.40
CA PHE A 675 -30.69 -15.73 17.02
C PHE A 675 -31.94 -14.84 17.00
N LEU A 676 -31.80 -13.62 16.48
CA LEU A 676 -32.89 -12.67 16.29
C LEU A 676 -33.31 -12.68 14.82
N ASP A 677 -34.50 -13.20 14.56
CA ASP A 677 -35.11 -13.18 13.23
C ASP A 677 -36.10 -12.02 13.09
N TYR A 678 -36.66 -11.84 11.90
CA TYR A 678 -37.73 -10.89 11.68
C TYR A 678 -38.95 -11.22 12.58
N PRO A 679 -39.53 -10.22 13.25
CA PRO A 679 -40.70 -10.44 14.10
C PRO A 679 -41.91 -10.89 13.28
N GLY A 680 -42.86 -11.57 13.92
CA GLY A 680 -44.17 -11.84 13.32
C GLY A 680 -44.97 -10.55 13.09
N ALA A 681 -46.01 -10.61 12.24
CA ALA A 681 -46.79 -9.45 11.84
C ALA A 681 -47.38 -8.63 13.00
N GLU A 682 -47.95 -9.29 14.01
CA GLU A 682 -48.50 -8.59 15.18
C GLU A 682 -47.42 -7.79 15.90
N ARG A 683 -46.21 -8.35 16.01
CA ARG A 683 -45.09 -7.74 16.70
C ARG A 683 -44.47 -6.61 15.90
N GLU A 684 -44.35 -6.76 14.58
CA GLU A 684 -43.89 -5.68 13.71
C GLU A 684 -44.86 -4.49 13.71
N LEU A 685 -46.16 -4.76 13.75
CA LEU A 685 -47.19 -3.74 13.90
C LEU A 685 -47.09 -3.01 15.24
N GLU A 686 -46.83 -3.72 16.34
CA GLU A 686 -46.54 -3.11 17.65
C GLU A 686 -45.30 -2.21 17.61
N ILE A 687 -44.24 -2.60 16.88
CA ILE A 687 -43.04 -1.78 16.69
C ILE A 687 -43.39 -0.49 15.92
N ILE A 688 -44.15 -0.57 14.84
CA ILE A 688 -44.57 0.63 14.07
C ILE A 688 -45.42 1.56 14.94
N ARG A 689 -46.33 1.00 15.74
CA ARG A 689 -47.16 1.76 16.69
C ARG A 689 -46.33 2.48 17.75
N SER A 690 -45.30 1.82 18.29
CA SER A 690 -44.47 2.41 19.36
C SER A 690 -43.57 3.56 18.87
N LYS A 691 -43.31 3.66 17.56
CA LYS A 691 -42.43 4.68 16.96
C LYS A 691 -43.14 5.94 16.48
N ASP A 692 -44.42 6.10 16.80
CA ASP A 692 -45.28 7.25 16.45
C ASP A 692 -45.11 7.73 15.02
N THR A 693 -45.33 6.82 14.06
CA THR A 693 -45.06 7.07 12.63
C THR A 693 -46.09 7.99 11.96
N GLY A 694 -47.22 8.30 12.61
CA GLY A 694 -48.30 9.10 12.05
C GLY A 694 -49.23 8.37 11.06
N LEU A 695 -49.02 7.06 10.85
CA LEU A 695 -49.81 6.25 9.91
C LEU A 695 -51.08 5.68 10.57
N SER A 696 -52.18 5.56 9.82
CA SER A 696 -53.43 4.95 10.34
C SER A 696 -53.24 3.47 10.67
N GLU A 697 -53.97 2.94 11.65
CA GLU A 697 -53.83 1.54 12.09
C GLU A 697 -54.10 0.54 10.97
N SER A 698 -55.09 0.84 10.12
CA SER A 698 -55.43 0.01 8.96
C SER A 698 -54.31 -0.04 7.91
N LEU A 699 -53.64 1.09 7.67
CA LEU A 699 -52.52 1.19 6.74
C LEU A 699 -51.27 0.54 7.29
N ALA A 700 -50.98 0.72 8.59
CA ALA A 700 -49.85 0.09 9.24
C ALA A 700 -49.93 -1.44 9.16
N ARG A 701 -51.12 -2.03 9.34
CA ARG A 701 -51.33 -3.46 9.18
C ARG A 701 -51.06 -3.92 7.75
N ARG A 702 -51.64 -3.24 6.75
CA ARG A 702 -51.46 -3.58 5.34
C ARG A 702 -50.00 -3.43 4.89
N LEU A 703 -49.29 -2.42 5.41
CA LEU A 703 -47.86 -2.22 5.17
C LEU A 703 -47.02 -3.39 5.70
N VAL A 704 -47.31 -3.87 6.91
CA VAL A 704 -46.62 -5.04 7.50
C VAL A 704 -46.86 -6.30 6.66
N ASP A 705 -48.08 -6.53 6.20
CA ASP A 705 -48.40 -7.68 5.34
C ASP A 705 -47.60 -7.64 4.03
N ILE A 706 -47.56 -6.48 3.36
CA ILE A 706 -46.78 -6.28 2.12
C ILE A 706 -45.28 -6.50 2.35
N VAL A 707 -44.72 -5.93 3.43
CA VAL A 707 -43.29 -6.11 3.74
C VAL A 707 -42.94 -7.58 3.99
N ARG A 708 -43.84 -8.34 4.61
CA ARG A 708 -43.64 -9.77 4.82
C ARG A 708 -43.63 -10.54 3.49
N GLU A 709 -44.57 -10.27 2.60
CA GLU A 709 -44.58 -10.85 1.26
C GLU A 709 -43.32 -10.45 0.47
N LEU A 710 -42.83 -9.22 0.60
CA LEU A 710 -41.56 -8.80 0.01
C LEU A 710 -40.35 -9.55 0.57
N ARG A 711 -40.36 -9.95 1.84
CA ARG A 711 -39.29 -10.77 2.45
C ARG A 711 -39.33 -12.23 1.98
N GLU A 712 -40.48 -12.72 1.51
CA GLU A 712 -40.60 -14.04 0.89
C GLU A 712 -40.10 -14.08 -0.55
N LEU A 713 -39.92 -12.92 -1.20
CA LEU A 713 -39.25 -12.84 -2.49
C LEU A 713 -37.75 -13.12 -2.33
N GLU A 714 -37.16 -13.86 -3.29
CA GLU A 714 -35.71 -14.08 -3.39
C GLU A 714 -34.98 -12.79 -3.84
N LEU A 715 -35.01 -11.78 -2.97
CA LEU A 715 -34.29 -10.51 -3.12
C LEU A 715 -32.85 -10.68 -2.64
N ARG A 716 -31.93 -9.90 -3.22
CA ARG A 716 -30.54 -9.85 -2.75
C ARG A 716 -30.46 -9.32 -1.31
N LYS A 717 -31.31 -8.35 -0.96
CA LYS A 717 -31.45 -7.85 0.41
C LYS A 717 -32.92 -7.62 0.73
N ALA A 718 -33.44 -8.42 1.66
CA ALA A 718 -34.81 -8.30 2.13
C ALA A 718 -34.99 -7.02 2.97
N PRO A 719 -36.19 -6.38 2.93
CA PRO A 719 -36.48 -5.19 3.73
C PRO A 719 -36.30 -5.41 5.24
N SER A 720 -35.59 -4.51 5.91
CA SER A 720 -35.40 -4.49 7.35
C SER A 720 -36.57 -3.86 8.12
N ILE A 721 -36.59 -4.02 9.45
CA ILE A 721 -37.60 -3.36 10.30
C ILE A 721 -37.40 -1.85 10.27
N SER A 722 -36.15 -1.37 10.28
CA SER A 722 -35.84 0.07 10.16
C SER A 722 -36.37 0.65 8.85
N GLU A 723 -36.14 -0.04 7.73
CA GLU A 723 -36.67 0.38 6.42
C GLU A 723 -38.22 0.36 6.41
N THR A 724 -38.85 -0.55 7.14
CA THR A 724 -40.32 -0.60 7.31
C THR A 724 -40.85 0.59 8.08
N ILE A 725 -40.18 1.01 9.16
CA ILE A 725 -40.52 2.21 9.94
C ILE A 725 -40.35 3.46 9.07
N ASP A 726 -39.27 3.55 8.30
CA ASP A 726 -39.02 4.68 7.39
C ASP A 726 -40.05 4.73 6.24
N TRP A 727 -40.51 3.58 5.75
CA TRP A 727 -41.60 3.52 4.79
C TRP A 727 -42.92 3.99 5.40
N ALA A 728 -43.24 3.56 6.61
CA ALA A 728 -44.43 4.02 7.35
C ALA A 728 -44.42 5.54 7.53
N ARG A 729 -43.28 6.13 7.91
CA ARG A 729 -43.11 7.58 8.03
C ARG A 729 -43.24 8.29 6.68
N THR A 730 -42.67 7.71 5.63
CA THR A 730 -42.78 8.27 4.27
C THR A 730 -44.23 8.32 3.81
N LEU A 731 -44.99 7.25 4.03
CA LEU A 731 -46.41 7.19 3.69
C LEU A 731 -47.23 8.20 4.51
N ALA A 732 -46.91 8.39 5.79
CA ALA A 732 -47.54 9.41 6.62
C ALA A 732 -47.21 10.83 6.15
N VAL A 733 -45.95 11.11 5.78
CA VAL A 733 -45.52 12.41 5.23
C VAL A 733 -46.19 12.72 3.89
N LEU A 734 -46.38 11.71 3.05
CA LEU A 734 -47.09 11.84 1.77
C LEU A 734 -48.61 11.95 1.94
N GLY A 735 -49.14 11.84 3.15
CA GLY A 735 -50.58 11.93 3.43
C GLY A 735 -51.39 10.80 2.77
N VAL A 736 -50.78 9.61 2.62
CA VAL A 736 -51.42 8.48 1.94
C VAL A 736 -52.51 7.89 2.82
N GLU A 737 -53.74 7.81 2.28
CA GLU A 737 -54.88 7.16 2.96
C GLU A 737 -55.11 5.71 2.52
N GLU A 738 -54.59 5.30 1.35
CA GLU A 738 -54.72 3.94 0.79
C GLU A 738 -53.45 3.48 0.05
N LEU A 739 -53.03 2.23 0.26
CA LEU A 739 -51.90 1.61 -0.47
C LEU A 739 -52.37 1.10 -1.84
N THR A 740 -52.35 1.98 -2.84
CA THR A 740 -52.60 1.62 -4.25
C THR A 740 -51.32 1.15 -4.95
N SER A 741 -51.45 0.48 -6.10
CA SER A 741 -50.29 0.05 -6.91
C SER A 741 -49.38 1.22 -7.31
N GLU A 742 -49.95 2.40 -7.56
CA GLU A 742 -49.19 3.61 -7.91
C GLU A 742 -48.35 4.10 -6.72
N VAL A 743 -48.93 4.16 -5.52
CA VAL A 743 -48.22 4.56 -4.29
C VAL A 743 -47.10 3.55 -3.97
N LEU A 744 -47.37 2.25 -4.07
CA LEU A 744 -46.36 1.24 -3.83
C LEU A 744 -45.22 1.35 -4.84
N SER A 745 -45.52 1.50 -6.13
CA SER A 745 -44.49 1.61 -7.18
C SER A 745 -43.59 2.84 -7.00
N SER A 746 -44.16 3.98 -6.60
CA SER A 746 -43.43 5.24 -6.42
C SER A 746 -42.64 5.33 -5.12
N THR A 747 -42.95 4.48 -4.12
CA THR A 747 -42.29 4.49 -2.80
C THR A 747 -41.50 3.22 -2.49
N MET A 748 -41.52 2.20 -3.36
CA MET A 748 -40.82 0.92 -3.17
C MET A 748 -39.30 1.08 -2.97
N ASN A 749 -38.70 2.11 -3.54
CA ASN A 749 -37.28 2.45 -3.39
C ASN A 749 -36.88 2.81 -1.93
N VAL A 750 -37.86 3.08 -1.06
CA VAL A 750 -37.61 3.30 0.38
C VAL A 750 -37.16 2.01 1.06
N VAL A 751 -37.72 0.86 0.66
CA VAL A 751 -37.45 -0.45 1.26
C VAL A 751 -36.59 -1.37 0.40
N VAL A 752 -36.59 -1.20 -0.92
CA VAL A 752 -35.79 -2.02 -1.85
C VAL A 752 -34.75 -1.13 -2.56
N LYS A 753 -33.47 -1.38 -2.29
CA LYS A 753 -32.36 -0.50 -2.71
C LYS A 753 -31.64 -0.92 -3.99
N TYR A 754 -31.76 -2.19 -4.40
CA TYR A 754 -31.08 -2.69 -5.59
C TYR A 754 -32.01 -2.68 -6.79
N GLU A 755 -31.54 -2.18 -7.94
CA GLU A 755 -32.34 -2.03 -9.16
C GLU A 755 -32.98 -3.36 -9.62
N ARG A 756 -32.22 -4.47 -9.58
CA ARG A 756 -32.74 -5.79 -9.92
C ARG A 756 -33.80 -6.31 -8.94
N ASP A 757 -33.63 -6.01 -7.64
CA ASP A 757 -34.62 -6.37 -6.62
C ASP A 757 -35.87 -5.51 -6.76
N LEU A 758 -35.68 -4.24 -7.13
CA LEU A 758 -36.77 -3.30 -7.39
C LEU A 758 -37.61 -3.78 -8.57
N THR A 759 -37.01 -4.20 -9.68
CA THR A 759 -37.75 -4.80 -10.80
C THR A 759 -38.56 -6.02 -10.36
N LYS A 760 -37.98 -6.91 -9.55
CA LYS A 760 -38.69 -8.08 -9.00
C LYS A 760 -39.85 -7.68 -8.08
N ALA A 761 -39.62 -6.74 -7.17
CA ALA A 761 -40.62 -6.25 -6.23
C ALA A 761 -41.77 -5.51 -6.95
N LEU A 762 -41.45 -4.69 -7.96
CA LEU A 762 -42.43 -4.01 -8.80
C LEU A 762 -43.28 -5.02 -9.59
N GLY A 763 -42.65 -6.09 -10.12
CA GLY A 763 -43.37 -7.19 -10.78
C GLY A 763 -44.29 -7.98 -9.84
N ALA A 764 -44.04 -7.95 -8.53
CA ALA A 764 -44.88 -8.58 -7.52
C ALA A 764 -46.04 -7.69 -7.03
N ILE A 765 -46.04 -6.37 -7.28
CA ILE A 765 -47.11 -5.42 -6.90
C ILE A 765 -48.53 -5.92 -7.20
N PRO A 766 -48.85 -6.48 -8.38
CA PRO A 766 -50.20 -6.96 -8.63
C PRO A 766 -50.62 -8.05 -7.63
N HIS A 767 -49.70 -8.92 -7.21
CA HIS A 767 -49.97 -9.91 -6.16
C HIS A 767 -50.05 -9.29 -4.75
N LEU A 768 -49.33 -8.20 -4.48
CA LEU A 768 -49.26 -7.52 -3.17
C LEU A 768 -50.49 -6.62 -2.85
N VAL A 769 -51.24 -6.16 -3.87
CA VAL A 769 -52.36 -5.21 -3.69
C VAL A 769 -53.72 -5.89 -3.83
N ASP A 770 -53.87 -6.77 -4.83
CA ASP A 770 -55.06 -7.58 -5.12
C ASP A 770 -54.70 -8.66 -6.17
N PRO A 771 -54.81 -9.96 -5.87
CA PRO A 771 -54.44 -11.05 -6.81
C PRO A 771 -55.15 -11.04 -8.17
N ASN A 772 -56.14 -10.15 -8.40
CA ASN A 772 -56.81 -9.95 -9.69
C ASN A 772 -56.45 -8.65 -10.44
N THR A 773 -55.55 -7.81 -9.93
CA THR A 773 -55.22 -6.51 -10.53
C THR A 773 -54.06 -6.62 -11.54
N HIS A 774 -54.23 -6.06 -12.76
CA HIS A 774 -53.17 -5.96 -13.78
C HIS A 774 -52.45 -4.60 -13.68
N VAL A 775 -51.11 -4.61 -13.79
CA VAL A 775 -50.30 -3.38 -13.89
C VAL A 775 -50.44 -2.82 -15.31
N PRO A 776 -50.70 -1.51 -15.49
CA PRO A 776 -50.73 -0.89 -16.82
C PRO A 776 -49.34 -0.95 -17.50
N ASP A 777 -49.32 -1.26 -18.80
CA ASP A 777 -48.11 -1.38 -19.64
C ASP A 777 -47.24 -0.09 -19.70
N SER A 778 -47.69 1.03 -19.16
CA SER A 778 -47.01 2.33 -19.24
C SER A 778 -45.82 2.52 -18.29
N LEU A 779 -45.45 1.51 -17.50
CA LEU A 779 -44.29 1.56 -16.59
C LEU A 779 -43.14 0.64 -17.03
N ASP A 780 -43.25 -0.01 -18.19
CA ASP A 780 -42.14 -0.71 -18.82
C ASP A 780 -41.24 0.33 -19.50
N THR A 781 -40.21 0.81 -18.81
CA THR A 781 -39.11 1.55 -19.45
C THR A 781 -38.22 0.59 -20.24
N GLY A 782 -38.83 -0.09 -21.22
CA GLY A 782 -38.15 -0.65 -22.38
C GLY A 782 -37.92 0.47 -23.39
N HIS A 783 -36.67 0.93 -23.48
CA HIS A 783 -36.24 1.98 -24.41
C HIS A 783 -36.55 1.64 -25.89
N GLY A 784 -37.66 2.19 -26.41
CA GLY A 784 -37.91 2.36 -27.83
C GLY A 784 -37.63 3.80 -28.25
N HIS A 785 -36.43 4.09 -28.77
CA HIS A 785 -36.13 5.39 -29.36
C HIS A 785 -36.73 5.51 -30.77
N GLY A 786 -37.88 6.16 -30.86
CA GLY A 786 -38.45 6.72 -32.09
C GLY A 786 -38.68 8.21 -31.92
N HIS A 787 -37.78 9.04 -32.43
CA HIS A 787 -37.89 10.49 -32.41
C HIS A 787 -38.96 10.96 -33.41
N GLY A 788 -40.01 11.61 -32.89
CA GLY A 788 -40.89 12.48 -33.67
C GLY A 788 -40.63 13.94 -33.27
N HIS A 789 -40.07 14.73 -34.19
CA HIS A 789 -39.93 16.18 -34.04
C HIS A 789 -41.23 16.89 -34.44
N GLY A 790 -41.74 17.75 -33.56
CA GLY A 790 -42.73 18.78 -33.86
C GLY A 790 -42.04 20.11 -34.14
N HIS A 791 -42.48 20.77 -35.21
CA HIS A 791 -41.98 22.04 -35.74
C HIS A 791 -42.21 23.27 -34.83
N GLY A 792 -41.31 24.24 -34.95
CA GLY A 792 -41.50 25.64 -34.54
C GLY A 792 -40.46 26.52 -35.24
N HIS A 793 -40.95 27.37 -36.16
CA HIS A 793 -40.19 28.31 -37.00
C HIS A 793 -39.62 29.50 -36.22
N ASP A 794 -38.51 30.11 -36.68
CA ASP A 794 -38.50 31.43 -37.36
C ASP A 794 -37.08 32.04 -37.51
N GLU A 795 -36.83 32.60 -38.71
CA GLU A 795 -35.93 33.72 -39.08
C GLU A 795 -34.39 33.58 -38.91
N ASP A 796 -33.49 34.10 -39.75
CA ASP A 796 -33.44 34.53 -41.15
C ASP A 796 -31.94 34.80 -41.50
N HIS A 797 -31.62 34.86 -42.79
CA HIS A 797 -30.39 35.39 -43.45
C HIS A 797 -29.29 34.42 -44.00
N ASP A 798 -29.35 34.26 -45.34
CA ASP A 798 -28.36 34.67 -46.37
C ASP A 798 -26.89 34.22 -46.24
N HIS A 799 -26.15 33.73 -47.25
CA HIS A 799 -26.33 33.58 -48.70
C HIS A 799 -25.17 32.67 -49.22
N HIS A 800 -25.45 31.81 -50.20
CA HIS A 800 -24.73 31.61 -51.48
C HIS A 800 -24.58 30.15 -51.96
N ASP A 801 -25.16 29.96 -53.14
CA ASP A 801 -25.23 28.80 -54.01
C ASP A 801 -23.88 28.28 -54.53
N HIS A 802 -23.81 26.97 -54.80
CA HIS A 802 -23.49 26.47 -56.14
C HIS A 802 -23.96 25.01 -56.35
N HIS A 803 -25.02 24.89 -57.16
CA HIS A 803 -25.38 23.85 -58.15
C HIS A 803 -24.98 22.35 -58.01
N ASP A 804 -26.04 21.55 -57.82
CA ASP A 804 -26.46 20.19 -58.28
C ASP A 804 -25.99 19.78 -59.73
N PRO A 805 -26.14 18.51 -60.25
CA PRO A 805 -27.10 17.46 -59.84
C PRO A 805 -26.75 15.95 -59.95
N GLY A 806 -27.56 15.11 -59.28
CA GLY A 806 -28.07 13.85 -59.88
C GLY A 806 -27.91 12.52 -59.13
N ASP A 807 -29.01 12.12 -58.46
CA ASP A 807 -29.69 10.81 -58.42
C ASP A 807 -29.11 9.55 -57.70
N ASP A 808 -29.88 9.15 -56.67
CA ASP A 808 -30.49 7.84 -56.41
C ASP A 808 -29.64 6.55 -56.36
N ALA A 809 -29.57 5.94 -55.16
CA ALA A 809 -30.13 4.60 -54.89
C ALA A 809 -29.78 4.12 -53.47
N GLY A 810 -30.79 3.60 -52.76
CA GLY A 810 -30.72 3.17 -51.37
C GLY A 810 -29.77 2.01 -51.06
N GLY A 811 -29.11 2.11 -49.90
CA GLY A 811 -28.38 1.02 -49.24
C GLY A 811 -29.20 0.38 -48.11
N PRO A 812 -28.95 -0.92 -47.79
CA PRO A 812 -29.90 -1.78 -47.09
C PRO A 812 -29.95 -1.62 -45.57
N ASP A 813 -31.13 -1.93 -45.04
CA ASP A 813 -31.51 -2.02 -43.63
C ASP A 813 -30.52 -2.86 -42.80
N GLY A 814 -30.02 -2.29 -41.71
CA GLY A 814 -29.13 -2.94 -40.74
C GLY A 814 -29.75 -4.15 -40.02
N ARG A 815 -30.99 -4.55 -40.33
CA ARG A 815 -31.57 -5.83 -39.92
C ARG A 815 -31.04 -7.02 -40.74
N ASP A 816 -30.73 -6.84 -42.03
CA ASP A 816 -30.21 -7.92 -42.89
C ASP A 816 -28.71 -8.21 -42.70
N VAL A 817 -27.97 -7.30 -42.08
CA VAL A 817 -26.57 -7.52 -41.66
C VAL A 817 -26.50 -8.24 -40.30
N ARG A 818 -27.56 -8.17 -39.50
CA ARG A 818 -27.67 -8.87 -38.19
C ARG A 818 -28.30 -10.26 -38.31
N ALA A 819 -29.10 -10.52 -39.35
CA ALA A 819 -29.63 -11.84 -39.67
C ALA A 819 -28.61 -12.81 -40.32
N ARG A 820 -27.36 -12.38 -40.60
CA ARG A 820 -26.28 -13.24 -41.13
C ARG A 820 -25.25 -13.68 -40.08
N ARG A 821 -25.55 -13.52 -38.79
CA ARG A 821 -24.60 -13.84 -37.71
C ARG A 821 -24.99 -14.94 -36.74
N ASP A 822 -26.12 -15.60 -36.96
CA ASP A 822 -26.49 -16.80 -36.20
C ASP A 822 -27.01 -17.89 -37.16
N ASP A 823 -26.10 -18.77 -37.60
CA ASP A 823 -26.44 -20.10 -38.11
C ASP A 823 -25.53 -21.12 -37.37
N PRO A 824 -26.06 -22.22 -36.82
CA PRO A 824 -25.32 -23.11 -35.93
C PRO A 824 -24.49 -24.12 -36.72
N GLY A 825 -23.15 -24.08 -36.58
CA GLY A 825 -22.29 -25.11 -37.20
C GLY A 825 -20.81 -24.79 -37.36
N ARG A 826 -20.12 -24.22 -36.35
CA ARG A 826 -18.67 -23.90 -36.46
C ARG A 826 -17.77 -24.45 -35.36
N HIS A 827 -18.01 -25.68 -34.93
CA HIS A 827 -16.93 -26.53 -34.42
C HIS A 827 -17.01 -27.90 -35.09
N GLY A 828 -16.03 -28.15 -35.95
CA GLY A 828 -15.73 -29.44 -36.55
C GLY A 828 -14.22 -29.56 -36.56
N ASP A 829 -13.69 -30.18 -35.51
CA ASP A 829 -12.30 -30.57 -35.36
C ASP A 829 -11.88 -31.52 -36.50
N ASN A 830 -10.68 -31.31 -37.05
CA ASN A 830 -9.65 -32.34 -36.90
C ASN A 830 -8.29 -31.91 -37.46
N TYR A 831 -7.34 -31.78 -36.52
CA TYR A 831 -6.03 -32.39 -36.64
C TYR A 831 -6.20 -33.87 -37.05
N GLY A 832 -5.77 -34.24 -38.25
CA GLY A 832 -5.79 -35.63 -38.71
C GLY A 832 -4.53 -36.37 -38.26
N GLY A 833 -4.68 -37.36 -37.37
CA GLY A 833 -3.79 -38.52 -37.31
C GLY A 833 -4.34 -39.63 -38.22
N PRO A 834 -3.50 -40.46 -38.89
CA PRO A 834 -3.96 -41.60 -39.65
C PRO A 834 -3.62 -42.93 -38.95
N ASP A 835 -4.55 -43.89 -38.96
CA ASP A 835 -4.29 -45.29 -38.56
C ASP A 835 -4.65 -46.27 -39.70
N GLY A 836 -3.83 -47.32 -39.87
CA GLY A 836 -4.25 -48.55 -40.57
C GLY A 836 -3.22 -49.30 -41.43
N SER A 837 -2.31 -50.04 -40.78
CA SER A 837 -1.61 -51.30 -41.17
C SER A 837 -1.53 -51.80 -42.64
N GLY A 838 -0.31 -52.18 -43.08
CA GLY A 838 -0.11 -53.25 -44.09
C GLY A 838 1.17 -53.26 -44.96
N SER A 839 2.21 -53.99 -44.51
CA SER A 839 3.29 -54.66 -45.30
C SER A 839 4.34 -53.89 -46.15
N LYS A 840 5.58 -53.82 -45.61
CA LYS A 840 6.91 -54.26 -46.18
C LYS A 840 7.47 -53.64 -47.51
N PRO A 841 8.80 -53.75 -47.81
CA PRO A 841 9.90 -52.88 -47.34
C PRO A 841 10.76 -52.28 -48.50
N ARG A 842 11.76 -51.43 -48.16
CA ARG A 842 12.97 -50.95 -48.92
C ARG A 842 13.02 -49.42 -48.99
N SER A 843 14.15 -48.72 -49.05
CA SER A 843 15.57 -48.94 -48.74
C SER A 843 16.32 -47.60 -48.90
N SER A 844 17.35 -47.40 -48.10
CA SER A 844 18.62 -46.72 -48.41
C SER A 844 18.74 -45.18 -48.53
N ARG A 845 19.77 -44.69 -47.79
CA ARG A 845 20.82 -43.70 -48.15
C ARG A 845 20.45 -42.22 -48.07
N SER A 846 21.02 -41.45 -47.11
CA SER A 846 22.40 -40.92 -47.01
C SER A 846 22.58 -39.57 -47.72
N GLY A 847 23.22 -38.61 -47.05
CA GLY A 847 24.14 -37.68 -47.74
C GLY A 847 23.97 -36.20 -47.43
N SER A 848 24.96 -35.70 -46.69
CA SER A 848 25.38 -34.30 -46.54
C SER A 848 25.76 -33.59 -47.86
N SER A 849 25.55 -32.27 -47.92
CA SER A 849 26.43 -31.20 -48.46
C SER A 849 25.57 -29.93 -48.61
N GLY A 850 25.93 -28.71 -48.21
CA GLY A 850 27.22 -28.07 -48.05
C GLY A 850 27.37 -27.00 -49.13
N ARG A 851 27.12 -25.71 -48.82
CA ARG A 851 27.77 -24.58 -49.52
C ARG A 851 27.57 -23.22 -48.84
N ALA A 852 28.69 -22.52 -48.64
CA ALA A 852 28.80 -21.10 -48.35
C ALA A 852 29.33 -20.35 -49.60
N VAL A 853 28.90 -19.10 -49.84
CA VAL A 853 29.51 -18.06 -50.70
C VAL A 853 28.89 -16.71 -50.27
N SER A 854 29.54 -15.81 -49.53
CA SER A 854 30.60 -14.79 -49.81
C SER A 854 30.11 -13.41 -50.28
N ALA A 855 30.74 -12.38 -49.72
CA ALA A 855 30.49 -10.94 -49.87
C ALA A 855 31.04 -10.32 -51.17
N GLY A 856 30.52 -9.13 -51.54
CA GLY A 856 31.22 -8.19 -52.42
C GLY A 856 30.40 -7.00 -52.95
N GLN A 857 30.83 -5.79 -52.55
CA GLN A 857 30.67 -4.45 -53.20
C GLN A 857 29.30 -3.75 -53.11
N GLY A 858 29.17 -2.45 -52.78
CA GLY A 858 30.11 -1.37 -52.48
C GLY A 858 29.44 0.01 -52.68
N ALA A 859 29.67 0.94 -51.74
CA ALA A 859 29.59 2.42 -51.82
C ALA A 859 28.39 3.13 -52.50
N ARG A 860 27.72 4.05 -51.75
CA ARG A 860 27.69 5.51 -52.01
C ARG A 860 26.78 6.27 -51.02
N SER A 861 27.16 7.52 -50.80
CA SER A 861 26.68 8.57 -49.91
C SER A 861 25.38 9.29 -50.35
N PHE A 862 24.97 10.30 -49.55
CA PHE A 862 23.91 11.33 -49.67
C PHE A 862 22.67 11.08 -48.81
N GLY A 863 22.15 12.01 -48.01
CA GLY A 863 22.52 13.41 -47.78
C GLY A 863 21.44 14.10 -46.93
N ALA A 864 21.87 14.98 -46.03
CA ALA A 864 21.01 15.82 -45.21
C ALA A 864 20.16 16.79 -46.06
N ARG A 865 18.93 17.06 -45.62
CA ARG A 865 18.14 18.23 -46.06
C ARG A 865 17.62 19.01 -44.86
N ARG A 866 18.26 20.16 -44.63
CA ARG A 866 17.68 21.33 -43.96
C ARG A 866 16.52 21.90 -44.78
N ARG A 867 15.54 22.50 -44.12
CA ARG A 867 14.66 23.57 -44.65
C ARG A 867 14.32 24.58 -43.53
N PRO A 868 13.93 25.83 -43.87
CA PRO A 868 14.73 27.00 -43.47
C PRO A 868 13.95 28.08 -42.70
N VAL A 869 14.77 28.95 -42.08
CA VAL A 869 14.53 30.26 -41.42
C VAL A 869 13.63 30.24 -40.20
#